data_AF-A0A532VH09-F1
#
_entry.id   AF-A0A532VH09-F1
#
_cell.length_a   1.000
_cell.length_b   1.000
_cell.length_c   1.000
_cell.angle_alpha   90.00
_cell.angle_beta   90.00
_cell.angle_gamma   90.00
#
_symmetry.space_group_name_H-M   'P 1'
#
loop_
_entity.id
_entity.type
_entity.pdbx_description
1 polymer ?
#
loop_
_entity_poly.entity_id
_entity_poly.type
_entity_poly.pdbx_seq_one_letter_code
_entity_poly.pdbx_strand_id
1 'polypeptide(L)'
;MRKRMKRKGFLVLAVVISLLVGLMLVSSVAMAADEEEVPTVEVEAGEDQTSSPGGSATLEATAVVGDGSTVTGYQWTQISGTPATVRNANAQTATVILAGLADYRTELFHHLRTPDRFMVQGINPHSLELAEEATFEVAVTTSSGVYTDTVSVMAHLPYAVSTGVRNVPIDVPVLLHGKTQDAYDWDLLLPSGSKALLDDSAVQNPSFKPDVAGRYTLTEMNSGVTLHVYAGTWLGVIVGQDEKGEPVSDEACTACHDNPAVPDKFSVWKASGHAEIVSVAIDDPHDHWAVRCATCHSPGYDTEADNDGWDEIIAEEGWTVGASGAVGNWAKMLADYPAVARLANIQCENCHGPQQTAAHGQADTRTSLASDVCASCHGEPTRHGRFQQWEESNHADYTLAVERATNASCGRCHVAQGFLAWLPQLEEGNPGNIEAEITWTAETAEPVTCAVCHDPHDVGKTTGPENTANVRVDGNTSMLPAGFKVLGAGRGALCMTCHNSRNGERNDEAMPVTDDRVPHTASQTDVLMGENAYFVSVGQRSPHSLIEDTCTKCHMVLSPAPPEFSRKPPADGSGTNHSFEASSDICTSCHGAFTGGTLDDAVHGGLEELELAIEDAITQEVAAQVSAGNTVVLIAMGPDESDVNITNGSVVTAVELTESHGRQAMNITVDGVVYEHVNLGRGTDVLDSGGNSVGTLLASDAGQLIAKAGWNYFLIEGDGSEGVHNPSFTLEVVSASADALK
;
A
#
# COMPACT_ATOMS: atom_id res chain seq x y z
N MET A 1 36.04 -19.64 7.26
CA MET A 1 35.94 -21.10 7.04
C MET A 1 34.63 -21.38 6.33
N ARG A 2 34.66 -21.64 5.02
CA ARG A 2 33.49 -21.94 4.17
C ARG A 2 33.49 -23.44 3.81
N LYS A 3 32.36 -24.13 3.90
CA LYS A 3 32.17 -25.47 3.29
C LYS A 3 30.92 -25.48 2.41
N ARG A 4 31.13 -26.07 1.24
CA ARG A 4 30.31 -26.12 0.02
C ARG A 4 29.04 -26.96 0.17
N MET A 5 27.97 -26.54 -0.51
CA MET A 5 26.92 -27.42 -1.04
C MET A 5 26.95 -27.43 -2.57
N LYS A 6 26.80 -28.62 -3.16
CA LYS A 6 26.91 -28.91 -4.60
C LYS A 6 25.52 -28.94 -5.24
N ARG A 7 25.35 -28.21 -6.35
CA ARG A 7 24.30 -28.38 -7.36
C ARG A 7 24.58 -29.60 -8.24
N LYS A 8 23.53 -30.26 -8.75
CA LYS A 8 23.57 -31.11 -9.95
C LYS A 8 22.44 -30.67 -10.88
N GLY A 9 22.79 -30.31 -12.11
CA GLY A 9 21.86 -30.10 -13.21
C GLY A 9 21.75 -31.35 -14.10
N PHE A 10 20.70 -31.42 -14.92
CA PHE A 10 20.58 -32.35 -16.02
C PHE A 10 20.12 -31.62 -17.30
N LEU A 11 20.81 -31.97 -18.38
CA LEU A 11 20.75 -31.41 -19.73
C LEU A 11 19.73 -32.22 -20.56
N VAL A 12 18.82 -31.55 -21.27
CA VAL A 12 17.87 -32.18 -22.21
C VAL A 12 18.41 -32.06 -23.64
N LEU A 13 18.49 -33.17 -24.38
CA LEU A 13 18.76 -33.21 -25.81
C LEU A 13 17.64 -33.99 -26.52
N ALA A 14 17.00 -33.34 -27.49
CA ALA A 14 15.92 -33.87 -28.32
C ALA A 14 16.44 -34.65 -29.53
N VAL A 15 15.75 -35.72 -29.94
CA VAL A 15 15.74 -36.26 -31.31
C VAL A 15 14.35 -36.85 -31.65
N VAL A 16 13.82 -36.42 -32.78
CA VAL A 16 12.54 -36.80 -33.44
C VAL A 16 12.81 -37.92 -34.45
N ILE A 17 11.87 -38.87 -34.68
CA ILE A 17 11.57 -39.53 -35.98
C ILE A 17 10.17 -40.19 -35.94
N SER A 18 9.43 -40.03 -37.04
CA SER A 18 8.05 -40.51 -37.29
C SER A 18 7.98 -41.64 -38.35
N LEU A 19 6.78 -42.25 -38.46
CA LEU A 19 6.15 -43.10 -39.53
C LEU A 19 6.00 -44.62 -39.22
N LEU A 20 4.98 -45.40 -39.61
CA LEU A 20 3.50 -45.31 -39.84
C LEU A 20 3.03 -46.69 -40.41
N VAL A 21 1.81 -47.14 -40.05
CA VAL A 21 0.91 -48.15 -40.69
C VAL A 21 1.05 -49.66 -40.34
N GLY A 22 -0.07 -50.27 -39.87
CA GLY A 22 -0.26 -51.74 -39.88
C GLY A 22 -1.45 -52.34 -39.09
N LEU A 23 -2.69 -52.00 -39.48
CA LEU A 23 -4.01 -52.68 -39.31
C LEU A 23 -4.23 -53.86 -38.31
N MET A 24 -5.11 -53.58 -37.32
CA MET A 24 -6.22 -54.35 -36.72
C MET A 24 -6.11 -55.81 -36.21
N LEU A 25 -6.65 -55.94 -34.98
CA LEU A 25 -7.23 -57.09 -34.25
C LEU A 25 -6.25 -57.98 -33.49
N VAL A 26 -6.16 -57.79 -32.16
CA VAL A 26 -6.55 -58.75 -31.09
C VAL A 26 -6.41 -58.06 -29.72
N SER A 27 -7.49 -58.09 -28.94
CA SER A 27 -7.58 -58.00 -27.47
C SER A 27 -7.03 -56.78 -26.71
N SER A 28 -7.98 -56.11 -26.04
CA SER A 28 -7.84 -55.42 -24.76
C SER A 28 -6.80 -56.04 -23.82
N VAL A 29 -5.71 -55.32 -23.56
CA VAL A 29 -4.96 -55.35 -22.30
C VAL A 29 -4.49 -53.92 -22.04
N ALA A 30 -5.13 -53.27 -21.06
CA ALA A 30 -4.57 -52.11 -20.41
C ALA A 30 -3.27 -52.55 -19.72
N MET A 31 -2.14 -51.93 -20.07
CA MET A 31 -0.97 -51.95 -19.19
C MET A 31 -1.19 -50.87 -18.13
N ALA A 32 -1.90 -51.25 -17.06
CA ALA A 32 -1.68 -50.62 -15.77
C ALA A 32 -0.37 -51.20 -15.25
N ALA A 33 0.69 -50.40 -15.26
CA ALA A 33 1.81 -50.62 -14.36
C ALA A 33 1.35 -50.09 -13.00
N ASP A 34 1.08 -50.98 -12.05
CA ASP A 34 1.01 -50.64 -10.63
C ASP A 34 2.38 -50.05 -10.27
N GLU A 35 2.41 -48.77 -9.87
CA GLU A 35 3.50 -48.27 -9.05
C GLU A 35 3.35 -48.95 -7.68
N GLU A 36 4.33 -49.77 -7.31
CA GLU A 36 4.40 -50.36 -5.97
C GLU A 36 4.59 -49.19 -4.97
N GLU A 37 3.53 -48.81 -4.25
CA GLU A 37 3.60 -47.79 -3.19
C GLU A 37 4.73 -48.16 -2.23
N VAL A 38 5.77 -47.32 -2.17
CA VAL A 38 6.84 -47.50 -1.19
C VAL A 38 6.21 -47.30 0.18
N PRO A 39 6.34 -48.26 1.11
CA PRO A 39 5.73 -48.10 2.42
C PRO A 39 6.35 -46.89 3.14
N THR A 40 5.51 -45.94 3.56
CA THR A 40 5.87 -44.67 4.20
C THR A 40 5.41 -44.60 5.65
N VAL A 41 5.93 -43.62 6.40
CA VAL A 41 5.34 -43.17 7.67
C VAL A 41 4.58 -41.88 7.37
N GLU A 42 3.31 -41.86 7.71
CA GLU A 42 2.44 -40.68 7.59
C GLU A 42 2.09 -40.18 9.00
N VAL A 43 2.14 -38.87 9.20
CA VAL A 43 1.82 -38.20 10.46
C VAL A 43 0.77 -37.15 10.15
N GLU A 44 -0.28 -37.11 10.97
CA GLU A 44 -1.26 -36.02 10.94
C GLU A 44 -1.33 -35.40 12.34
N ALA A 45 -1.32 -34.08 12.42
CA ALA A 45 -1.44 -33.33 13.67
C ALA A 45 -2.90 -33.21 14.16
N GLY A 46 -3.86 -33.71 13.37
CA GLY A 46 -5.29 -33.61 13.61
C GLY A 46 -5.92 -32.40 12.91
N GLU A 47 -7.22 -32.22 13.11
CA GLU A 47 -7.97 -31.09 12.57
C GLU A 47 -7.70 -29.81 13.35
N ASP A 48 -7.79 -28.66 12.69
CA ASP A 48 -7.73 -27.36 13.34
C ASP A 48 -8.75 -27.23 14.47
N GLN A 49 -8.35 -26.56 15.54
CA GLN A 49 -9.16 -26.38 16.74
C GLN A 49 -9.53 -24.91 16.91
N THR A 50 -10.60 -24.66 17.65
CA THR A 50 -10.98 -23.29 18.05
C THR A 50 -11.13 -23.21 19.57
N SER A 51 -10.86 -22.03 20.12
CA SER A 51 -11.06 -21.72 21.53
C SER A 51 -11.25 -20.22 21.70
N SER A 52 -11.14 -19.74 22.93
CA SER A 52 -11.11 -18.31 23.26
C SER A 52 -9.82 -17.97 24.01
N PRO A 53 -9.43 -16.68 24.08
CA PRO A 53 -8.32 -16.24 24.92
C PRO A 53 -8.47 -16.74 26.37
N GLY A 54 -7.40 -17.31 26.92
CA GLY A 54 -7.35 -17.98 28.23
C GLY A 54 -7.98 -19.38 28.26
N GLY A 55 -8.55 -19.83 27.15
CA GLY A 55 -9.12 -21.15 26.95
C GLY A 55 -8.07 -22.23 26.73
N SER A 56 -8.56 -23.43 26.38
CA SER A 56 -7.69 -24.57 26.06
C SER A 56 -8.25 -25.38 24.90
N ALA A 57 -7.34 -25.96 24.11
CA ALA A 57 -7.64 -26.90 23.03
C ALA A 57 -6.86 -28.21 23.23
N THR A 58 -7.40 -29.30 22.70
CA THR A 58 -6.73 -30.61 22.72
C THR A 58 -6.23 -30.92 21.31
N LEU A 59 -4.95 -31.25 21.19
CA LEU A 59 -4.32 -31.68 19.95
C LEU A 59 -4.07 -33.18 20.03
N GLU A 60 -4.37 -33.91 18.96
CA GLU A 60 -4.19 -35.37 18.90
C GLU A 60 -3.56 -35.76 17.58
N ALA A 61 -2.35 -36.31 17.64
CA ALA A 61 -1.64 -36.77 16.46
C ALA A 61 -2.03 -38.20 16.08
N THR A 62 -2.13 -38.47 14.78
CA THR A 62 -2.18 -39.82 14.22
C THR A 62 -0.84 -40.13 13.54
N ALA A 63 -0.43 -41.41 13.58
CA ALA A 63 0.76 -41.86 12.88
C ALA A 63 0.49 -43.23 12.24
N VAL A 64 0.50 -43.29 10.92
CA VAL A 64 0.31 -44.52 10.14
C VAL A 64 1.67 -45.00 9.67
N VAL A 65 2.08 -46.17 10.14
CA VAL A 65 3.41 -46.73 9.90
C VAL A 65 3.34 -47.88 8.90
N GLY A 66 3.60 -47.60 7.63
CA GLY A 66 3.64 -48.60 6.55
C GLY A 66 5.00 -49.29 6.40
N ASP A 67 6.09 -48.62 6.82
CA ASP A 67 7.49 -49.04 6.59
C ASP A 67 8.02 -50.13 7.56
N GLY A 68 7.17 -50.61 8.48
CA GLY A 68 7.53 -51.59 9.51
C GLY A 68 8.35 -51.02 10.68
N SER A 69 8.51 -49.69 10.75
CA SER A 69 9.08 -49.02 11.91
C SER A 69 8.11 -49.04 13.11
N THR A 70 8.55 -48.49 14.24
CA THR A 70 7.70 -48.35 15.44
C THR A 70 7.78 -46.93 15.96
N VAL A 71 6.64 -46.35 16.36
CA VAL A 71 6.60 -45.04 17.03
C VAL A 71 7.23 -45.16 18.41
N THR A 72 8.16 -44.25 18.71
CA THR A 72 8.95 -44.23 19.95
C THR A 72 8.76 -42.95 20.77
N GLY A 73 8.19 -41.91 20.18
CA GLY A 73 7.90 -40.66 20.89
C GLY A 73 7.14 -39.64 20.05
N TYR A 74 6.55 -38.68 20.75
CA TYR A 74 5.92 -37.49 20.22
C TYR A 74 6.61 -36.27 20.83
N GLN A 75 6.61 -35.14 20.13
CA GLN A 75 7.01 -33.86 20.66
C GLN A 75 6.17 -32.77 20.00
N TRP A 76 5.35 -32.09 20.78
CA TRP A 76 4.60 -30.91 20.36
C TRP A 76 5.38 -29.64 20.66
N THR A 77 5.40 -28.73 19.71
CA THR A 77 6.02 -27.40 19.83
C THR A 77 5.15 -26.36 19.14
N GLN A 78 4.93 -25.22 19.79
CA GLN A 78 4.37 -24.06 19.10
C GLN A 78 5.44 -23.47 18.17
N ILE A 79 5.04 -23.11 16.94
CA ILE A 79 5.94 -22.55 15.93
C ILE A 79 5.60 -21.10 15.55
N SER A 80 4.35 -20.67 15.77
CA SER A 80 3.88 -19.30 15.50
C SER A 80 2.70 -18.91 16.40
N GLY A 81 2.33 -17.62 16.36
CA GLY A 81 1.19 -17.05 17.09
C GLY A 81 1.50 -16.67 18.53
N THR A 82 0.47 -16.14 19.22
CA THR A 82 0.57 -15.67 20.60
C THR A 82 1.06 -16.81 21.53
N PRO A 83 2.07 -16.60 22.40
CA PRO A 83 2.67 -17.66 23.21
C PRO A 83 1.67 -18.45 24.07
N ALA A 84 1.58 -19.76 23.86
CA ALA A 84 0.69 -20.67 24.56
C ALA A 84 1.46 -21.68 25.44
N THR A 85 0.78 -22.22 26.45
CA THR A 85 1.35 -23.29 27.29
C THR A 85 0.92 -24.66 26.77
N VAL A 86 1.89 -25.48 26.34
CA VAL A 86 1.66 -26.87 25.91
C VAL A 86 1.86 -27.84 27.08
N ARG A 87 0.80 -28.54 27.47
CA ARG A 87 0.84 -29.64 28.45
C ARG A 87 0.86 -30.98 27.74
N ASN A 88 1.57 -31.95 28.33
CA ASN A 88 1.77 -33.28 27.77
C ASN A 88 2.41 -33.25 26.37
N ALA A 89 3.34 -32.32 26.14
CA ALA A 89 3.99 -32.14 24.84
C ALA A 89 4.68 -33.41 24.31
N ASN A 90 5.02 -34.38 25.17
CA ASN A 90 5.73 -35.60 24.77
C ASN A 90 4.79 -36.81 24.56
N ALA A 91 3.48 -36.58 24.44
CA ALA A 91 2.47 -37.61 24.26
C ALA A 91 1.75 -37.45 22.92
N GLN A 92 1.05 -38.50 22.48
CA GLN A 92 0.22 -38.47 21.28
C GLN A 92 -0.83 -37.34 21.35
N THR A 93 -1.39 -37.12 22.54
CA THR A 93 -2.34 -36.05 22.83
C THR A 93 -1.69 -34.98 23.69
N ALA A 94 -1.75 -33.72 23.25
CA ALA A 94 -1.34 -32.55 24.01
C ALA A 94 -2.55 -31.65 24.35
N THR A 95 -2.42 -30.86 25.41
CA THR A 95 -3.39 -29.82 25.74
C THR A 95 -2.69 -28.47 25.65
N VAL A 96 -3.18 -27.61 24.76
CA VAL A 96 -2.73 -26.23 24.62
C VAL A 96 -3.60 -25.35 25.51
N ILE A 97 -2.98 -24.45 26.25
CA ILE A 97 -3.64 -23.39 27.02
C ILE A 97 -3.20 -22.06 26.44
N LEU A 98 -4.17 -21.31 25.92
CA LEU A 98 -3.94 -20.08 25.18
C LEU A 98 -3.70 -18.90 26.13
N ALA A 99 -3.02 -17.87 25.64
CA ALA A 99 -2.74 -16.65 26.37
C ALA A 99 -4.02 -15.85 26.67
N GLY A 100 -3.94 -14.87 27.58
CA GLY A 100 -5.08 -14.03 27.94
C GLY A 100 -5.46 -13.04 26.83
N LEU A 101 -6.65 -12.43 26.93
CA LEU A 101 -7.13 -11.44 25.97
C LEU A 101 -6.16 -10.26 25.78
N ALA A 102 -5.44 -9.85 26.83
CA ALA A 102 -4.47 -8.78 26.76
C ALA A 102 -3.30 -9.10 25.82
N ASP A 103 -2.79 -10.33 25.86
CA ASP A 103 -1.67 -10.75 25.01
C ASP A 103 -2.10 -10.80 23.54
N TYR A 104 -3.27 -11.38 23.26
CA TYR A 104 -3.85 -11.39 21.92
C TYR A 104 -4.21 -10.00 21.39
N ARG A 105 -4.62 -9.07 22.27
CA ARG A 105 -4.82 -7.67 21.88
C ARG A 105 -3.50 -7.03 21.46
N THR A 106 -2.42 -7.27 22.19
CA THR A 106 -1.09 -6.79 21.79
C THR A 106 -0.70 -7.34 20.42
N GLU A 107 -0.94 -8.63 20.16
CA GLU A 107 -0.68 -9.23 18.85
C GLU A 107 -1.53 -8.61 17.73
N LEU A 108 -2.83 -8.36 17.98
CA LEU A 108 -3.69 -7.67 17.02
C LEU A 108 -3.14 -6.29 16.65
N PHE A 109 -2.73 -5.48 17.62
CA PHE A 109 -2.14 -4.16 17.33
C PHE A 109 -0.78 -4.24 16.64
N HIS A 110 -0.02 -5.32 16.83
CA HIS A 110 1.19 -5.57 16.06
C HIS A 110 0.86 -5.74 14.56
N HIS A 111 -0.21 -6.47 14.24
CA HIS A 111 -0.67 -6.68 12.87
C HIS A 111 -1.45 -5.52 12.25
N LEU A 112 -2.06 -4.64 13.04
CA LEU A 112 -2.81 -3.48 12.53
C LEU A 112 -1.92 -2.29 12.13
N ARG A 113 -0.64 -2.28 12.52
CA ARG A 113 0.33 -1.21 12.21
C ARG A 113 -0.20 0.20 12.48
N THR A 114 -0.94 0.36 13.57
CA THR A 114 -1.68 1.58 13.89
C THR A 114 -0.77 2.81 14.13
N PRO A 115 -1.13 4.00 13.61
CA PRO A 115 -0.44 5.24 13.94
C PRO A 115 -0.66 5.68 15.40
N ASP A 116 0.35 6.30 16.01
CA ASP A 116 0.35 6.73 17.42
C ASP A 116 -0.57 7.95 17.68
N ARG A 117 -1.89 7.73 17.75
CA ARG A 117 -2.92 8.78 17.95
C ARG A 117 -4.19 8.23 18.58
N PHE A 118 -5.05 9.12 19.08
CA PHE A 118 -6.36 8.74 19.61
C PHE A 118 -7.38 8.51 18.50
N MET A 119 -7.96 7.31 18.41
CA MET A 119 -8.94 6.97 17.38
C MET A 119 -9.86 5.80 17.77
N VAL A 120 -10.94 5.63 17.00
CA VAL A 120 -11.62 4.34 16.90
C VAL A 120 -10.78 3.49 15.94
N GLN A 121 -10.35 2.31 16.39
CA GLN A 121 -9.47 1.45 15.63
C GLN A 121 -10.27 0.70 14.57
N GLY A 122 -9.87 0.83 13.30
CA GLY A 122 -10.34 -0.07 12.24
C GLY A 122 -9.71 -1.45 12.39
N ILE A 123 -10.46 -2.50 12.06
CA ILE A 123 -9.99 -3.88 12.15
C ILE A 123 -10.24 -4.54 10.79
N ASN A 124 -9.17 -4.93 10.10
CA ASN A 124 -9.27 -5.68 8.86
C ASN A 124 -9.28 -7.21 9.12
N PRO A 125 -9.89 -8.02 8.22
CA PRO A 125 -10.01 -9.46 8.42
C PRO A 125 -8.67 -10.18 8.62
N HIS A 126 -7.64 -9.82 7.84
CA HIS A 126 -6.34 -10.48 7.92
C HIS A 126 -5.64 -10.29 9.27
N SER A 127 -5.55 -9.04 9.75
CA SER A 127 -4.88 -8.76 11.02
C SER A 127 -5.63 -9.41 12.19
N LEU A 128 -6.96 -9.54 12.09
CA LEU A 128 -7.75 -10.27 13.07
C LEU A 128 -7.44 -11.77 13.03
N GLU A 129 -7.49 -12.40 11.86
CA GLU A 129 -7.19 -13.82 11.68
C GLU A 129 -5.77 -14.19 12.13
N LEU A 130 -4.77 -13.39 11.74
CA LEU A 130 -3.38 -13.60 12.15
C LEU A 130 -3.19 -13.51 13.67
N ALA A 131 -3.87 -12.57 14.32
CA ALA A 131 -3.80 -12.44 15.76
C ALA A 131 -4.42 -13.66 16.46
N GLU A 132 -5.50 -14.22 15.91
CA GLU A 132 -6.20 -15.37 16.47
C GLU A 132 -5.46 -16.69 16.27
N GLU A 133 -4.66 -16.83 15.22
CA GLU A 133 -4.00 -18.09 14.86
C GLU A 133 -2.76 -18.40 15.72
N ALA A 134 -2.72 -19.62 16.27
CA ALA A 134 -1.50 -20.21 16.83
C ALA A 134 -1.24 -21.58 16.20
N THR A 135 -0.08 -21.75 15.55
CA THR A 135 0.28 -23.02 14.89
C THR A 135 1.20 -23.86 15.77
N PHE A 136 0.91 -25.16 15.83
CA PHE A 136 1.65 -26.17 16.56
C PHE A 136 2.15 -27.26 15.62
N GLU A 137 3.40 -27.67 15.79
CA GLU A 137 4.01 -28.79 15.10
C GLU A 137 4.06 -30.00 16.03
N VAL A 138 3.71 -31.18 15.53
CA VAL A 138 4.03 -32.47 16.16
C VAL A 138 5.18 -33.13 15.43
N ALA A 139 6.24 -33.50 16.15
CA ALA A 139 7.29 -34.37 15.67
C ALA A 139 7.10 -35.79 16.23
N VAL A 140 6.79 -36.74 15.34
CA VAL A 140 6.67 -38.17 15.68
C VAL A 140 8.00 -38.87 15.36
N THR A 141 8.63 -39.41 16.40
CA THR A 141 9.88 -40.17 16.26
C THR A 141 9.56 -41.64 16.10
N THR A 142 9.96 -42.23 14.97
CA THR A 142 9.92 -43.67 14.75
C THR A 142 11.33 -44.26 14.80
N SER A 143 11.44 -45.59 14.74
CA SER A 143 12.73 -46.25 14.55
C SER A 143 13.37 -46.00 13.17
N SER A 144 12.64 -45.42 12.21
CA SER A 144 13.15 -45.09 10.85
C SER A 144 13.48 -43.61 10.66
N GLY A 145 12.87 -42.70 11.43
CA GLY A 145 13.11 -41.26 11.30
C GLY A 145 12.25 -40.39 12.22
N VAL A 146 12.24 -39.09 11.95
CA VAL A 146 11.33 -38.11 12.57
C VAL A 146 10.47 -37.52 11.47
N TYR A 147 9.17 -37.50 11.70
CA TYR A 147 8.15 -37.05 10.76
C TYR A 147 7.32 -35.98 11.44
N THR A 148 6.95 -34.93 10.71
CA THR A 148 6.30 -33.75 11.28
C THR A 148 5.01 -33.43 10.54
N ASP A 149 4.06 -32.86 11.27
CA ASP A 149 2.88 -32.20 10.71
C ASP A 149 2.44 -31.05 11.62
N THR A 150 1.59 -30.15 11.12
CA THR A 150 1.14 -28.94 11.82
C THR A 150 -0.38 -28.86 11.95
N VAL A 151 -0.85 -28.24 13.04
CA VAL A 151 -2.27 -27.95 13.30
C VAL A 151 -2.38 -26.54 13.90
N SER A 152 -3.44 -25.81 13.53
CA SER A 152 -3.72 -24.48 14.07
C SER A 152 -4.79 -24.51 15.16
N VAL A 153 -4.65 -23.60 16.12
CA VAL A 153 -5.67 -23.31 17.14
C VAL A 153 -6.08 -21.84 17.02
N MET A 154 -7.32 -21.58 16.62
CA MET A 154 -7.87 -20.22 16.51
C MET A 154 -8.45 -19.76 17.84
N ALA A 155 -7.93 -18.67 18.39
CA ALA A 155 -8.41 -18.03 19.61
C ALA A 155 -9.36 -16.87 19.28
N HIS A 156 -10.64 -17.16 19.00
CA HIS A 156 -11.59 -16.14 18.56
C HIS A 156 -11.68 -14.96 19.53
N LEU A 157 -11.31 -13.78 19.04
CA LEU A 157 -11.28 -12.55 19.79
C LEU A 157 -12.68 -11.92 19.85
N PRO A 158 -13.01 -11.19 20.92
CA PRO A 158 -14.32 -10.55 21.08
C PRO A 158 -14.41 -9.23 20.28
N TYR A 159 -13.80 -9.16 19.11
CA TYR A 159 -13.77 -7.98 18.25
C TYR A 159 -14.37 -8.33 16.88
N ALA A 160 -14.91 -7.32 16.20
CA ALA A 160 -15.44 -7.46 14.86
C ALA A 160 -14.59 -6.68 13.85
N VAL A 161 -14.60 -7.12 12.61
CA VAL A 161 -14.10 -6.33 11.47
C VAL A 161 -14.82 -4.98 11.46
N SER A 162 -14.07 -3.88 11.31
CA SER A 162 -14.63 -2.54 11.41
C SER A 162 -13.83 -1.52 10.60
N THR A 163 -14.50 -0.44 10.19
CA THR A 163 -13.93 0.61 9.33
C THR A 163 -13.15 1.69 10.09
N GLY A 164 -13.21 1.71 11.42
CA GLY A 164 -12.61 2.75 12.25
C GLY A 164 -13.35 4.09 12.25
N VAL A 165 -14.50 4.21 11.57
CA VAL A 165 -15.33 5.43 11.65
C VAL A 165 -16.04 5.52 12.99
N ARG A 166 -16.44 6.74 13.37
CA ARG A 166 -17.10 7.01 14.67
C ARG A 166 -18.61 6.79 14.66
N ASN A 167 -19.16 6.37 13.53
CA ASN A 167 -20.56 5.99 13.38
C ASN A 167 -20.65 4.47 13.25
N VAL A 168 -21.13 3.80 14.29
CA VAL A 168 -20.98 2.36 14.48
C VAL A 168 -22.34 1.69 14.67
N PRO A 169 -22.51 0.41 14.33
CA PRO A 169 -23.70 -0.34 14.69
C PRO A 169 -23.79 -0.58 16.20
N ILE A 170 -25.02 -0.70 16.71
CA ILE A 170 -25.25 -1.27 18.04
C ILE A 170 -24.91 -2.77 18.04
N ASP A 171 -24.67 -3.30 19.24
CA ASP A 171 -24.33 -4.70 19.52
C ASP A 171 -23.06 -5.27 18.89
N VAL A 172 -22.29 -4.44 18.17
CA VAL A 172 -20.97 -4.77 17.62
C VAL A 172 -19.86 -4.13 18.46
N PRO A 173 -18.81 -4.86 18.87
CA PRO A 173 -17.69 -4.31 19.65
C PRO A 173 -16.95 -3.17 18.93
N VAL A 174 -16.63 -2.12 19.69
CA VAL A 174 -15.82 -0.97 19.25
C VAL A 174 -14.48 -1.01 19.98
N LEU A 175 -13.39 -1.16 19.23
CA LEU A 175 -12.02 -1.08 19.74
C LEU A 175 -11.49 0.35 19.63
N LEU A 176 -10.84 0.83 20.67
CA LEU A 176 -10.20 2.14 20.70
C LEU A 176 -8.69 1.99 20.65
N HIS A 177 -8.04 3.03 20.12
CA HIS A 177 -6.60 3.21 20.22
C HIS A 177 -6.30 4.53 20.91
N GLY A 178 -5.41 4.48 21.90
CA GLY A 178 -4.85 5.66 22.57
C GLY A 178 -3.43 5.94 22.09
N LYS A 179 -3.05 7.21 22.06
CA LYS A 179 -1.66 7.62 21.85
C LYS A 179 -0.77 7.09 22.99
N THR A 180 0.48 6.77 22.69
CA THR A 180 1.46 6.21 23.63
C THR A 180 1.71 7.18 24.78
N GLN A 181 1.42 6.72 26.00
CA GLN A 181 1.61 7.45 27.24
C GLN A 181 1.84 6.51 28.43
N ASP A 182 2.29 7.06 29.56
CA ASP A 182 2.71 6.29 30.74
C ASP A 182 1.55 5.53 31.42
N ALA A 183 0.33 6.06 31.35
CA ALA A 183 -0.86 5.50 31.97
C ALA A 183 -2.13 5.99 31.25
N TYR A 184 -3.21 5.22 31.33
CA TYR A 184 -4.50 5.54 30.71
C TYR A 184 -5.61 5.57 31.76
N ASP A 185 -6.61 6.42 31.55
CA ASP A 185 -7.81 6.49 32.38
C ASP A 185 -8.99 6.92 31.51
N TRP A 186 -9.64 5.94 30.88
CA TRP A 186 -10.78 6.18 29.98
C TRP A 186 -12.10 6.27 30.74
N ASP A 187 -12.80 7.41 30.61
CA ASP A 187 -14.18 7.58 31.05
C ASP A 187 -15.15 7.37 29.87
N LEU A 188 -16.27 6.70 30.14
CA LEU A 188 -17.32 6.42 29.15
C LEU A 188 -18.66 6.99 29.63
N LEU A 189 -19.07 8.09 29.02
CA LEU A 189 -20.40 8.67 29.22
C LEU A 189 -21.41 8.06 28.25
N LEU A 190 -22.45 7.47 28.83
CA LEU A 190 -23.45 6.67 28.14
C LEU A 190 -24.69 7.49 27.69
N PRO A 191 -25.33 7.14 26.56
CA PRO A 191 -26.67 7.62 26.25
C PRO A 191 -27.72 7.03 27.21
N SER A 192 -28.89 7.66 27.27
CA SER A 192 -29.97 7.24 28.17
C SER A 192 -30.42 5.80 27.86
N GLY A 193 -30.40 4.93 28.86
CA GLY A 193 -30.86 3.54 28.75
C GLY A 193 -29.75 2.52 28.46
N SER A 194 -28.57 2.99 28.06
CA SER A 194 -27.40 2.14 27.86
C SER A 194 -26.84 1.59 29.17
N LYS A 195 -26.26 0.40 29.09
CA LYS A 195 -25.50 -0.29 30.14
C LYS A 195 -24.11 -0.72 29.64
N ALA A 196 -23.66 -0.19 28.51
CA ALA A 196 -22.36 -0.48 27.96
C ALA A 196 -21.25 -0.16 28.99
N LEU A 197 -20.17 -0.94 28.95
CA LEU A 197 -19.01 -0.79 29.81
C LEU A 197 -17.75 -0.90 28.96
N LEU A 198 -16.71 -0.16 29.37
CA LEU A 198 -15.36 -0.45 28.91
C LEU A 198 -14.89 -1.77 29.54
N ASP A 199 -14.18 -2.56 28.76
CA ASP A 199 -13.58 -3.81 29.21
C ASP A 199 -12.47 -3.56 30.25
N ASP A 200 -11.62 -2.55 30.04
CA ASP A 200 -10.59 -2.08 30.96
C ASP A 200 -10.26 -0.61 30.67
N SER A 201 -10.60 0.32 31.57
CA SER A 201 -10.34 1.74 31.36
C SER A 201 -8.86 2.15 31.53
N ALA A 202 -8.01 1.29 32.07
CA ALA A 202 -6.63 1.61 32.45
C ALA A 202 -5.60 1.22 31.38
N VAL A 203 -6.04 0.69 30.23
CA VAL A 203 -5.16 0.27 29.12
C VAL A 203 -5.20 1.23 27.95
N GLN A 204 -4.18 1.16 27.09
CA GLN A 204 -4.07 1.97 25.88
C GLN A 204 -5.25 1.76 24.92
N ASN A 205 -5.64 0.49 24.77
CA ASN A 205 -6.57 0.04 23.76
C ASN A 205 -7.78 -0.65 24.42
N PRO A 206 -8.68 0.11 25.07
CA PRO A 206 -9.91 -0.46 25.61
C PRO A 206 -10.91 -0.74 24.48
N SER A 207 -11.89 -1.59 24.77
CA SER A 207 -13.07 -1.79 23.92
C SER A 207 -14.36 -1.66 24.72
N PHE A 208 -15.45 -1.39 24.02
CA PHE A 208 -16.80 -1.44 24.59
C PHE A 208 -17.79 -1.88 23.52
N LYS A 209 -18.98 -2.29 23.92
CA LYS A 209 -20.06 -2.66 23.01
C LYS A 209 -21.26 -1.74 23.22
N PRO A 210 -21.58 -0.84 22.28
CA PRO A 210 -22.76 0.01 22.38
C PRO A 210 -24.02 -0.87 22.32
N ASP A 211 -24.92 -0.72 23.28
CA ASP A 211 -26.10 -1.59 23.45
C ASP A 211 -27.43 -0.88 23.13
N VAL A 212 -27.39 0.43 22.91
CA VAL A 212 -28.53 1.24 22.46
C VAL A 212 -28.07 2.32 21.49
N ALA A 213 -28.95 2.73 20.60
CA ALA A 213 -28.69 3.86 19.70
C ALA A 213 -28.50 5.16 20.49
N GLY A 214 -27.50 5.95 20.11
CA GLY A 214 -27.18 7.20 20.79
C GLY A 214 -25.71 7.59 20.72
N ARG A 215 -25.37 8.69 21.39
CA ARG A 215 -23.99 9.18 21.47
C ARG A 215 -23.31 8.66 22.73
N TYR A 216 -22.21 7.95 22.55
CA TYR A 216 -21.25 7.56 23.56
C TYR A 216 -20.09 8.57 23.53
N THR A 217 -19.70 9.08 24.69
CA THR A 217 -18.58 10.03 24.79
C THR A 217 -17.48 9.42 25.62
N LEU A 218 -16.34 9.22 24.97
CA LEU A 218 -15.14 8.65 25.56
C LEU A 218 -14.17 9.78 25.85
N THR A 219 -13.68 9.87 27.07
CA THR A 219 -12.66 10.86 27.45
C THR A 219 -11.48 10.14 28.08
N GLU A 220 -10.29 10.30 27.52
CA GLU A 220 -9.07 9.83 28.17
C GLU A 220 -8.60 10.94 29.13
N MET A 221 -8.69 10.69 30.43
CA MET A 221 -8.60 11.70 31.47
C MET A 221 -7.19 12.26 31.67
N ASN A 222 -6.14 11.53 31.28
CA ASN A 222 -4.75 12.00 31.42
C ASN A 222 -4.37 12.99 30.31
N SER A 223 -4.84 12.78 29.08
CA SER A 223 -4.62 13.64 27.91
C SER A 223 -5.71 14.71 27.73
N GLY A 224 -6.93 14.45 28.24
CA GLY A 224 -8.12 15.27 28.04
C GLY A 224 -8.77 15.11 26.67
N VAL A 225 -8.30 14.19 25.83
CA VAL A 225 -8.87 13.94 24.50
C VAL A 225 -10.26 13.32 24.64
N THR A 226 -11.19 13.76 23.79
CA THR A 226 -12.56 13.25 23.77
C THR A 226 -12.93 12.72 22.39
N LEU A 227 -13.44 11.49 22.34
CA LEU A 227 -14.00 10.87 21.15
C LEU A 227 -15.53 10.74 21.32
N HIS A 228 -16.27 11.17 20.29
CA HIS A 228 -17.71 10.95 20.22
C HIS A 228 -18.00 9.81 19.26
N VAL A 229 -18.57 8.72 19.77
CA VAL A 229 -19.03 7.57 18.98
C VAL A 229 -20.55 7.60 18.94
N TYR A 230 -21.12 7.39 17.76
CA TYR A 230 -22.55 7.41 17.51
C TYR A 230 -22.99 6.02 17.09
N ALA A 231 -23.80 5.38 17.93
CA ALA A 231 -24.33 4.05 17.64
C ALA A 231 -25.74 4.13 17.04
N GLY A 232 -26.05 3.25 16.09
CA GLY A 232 -27.33 3.20 15.39
C GLY A 232 -27.62 1.85 14.73
N THR A 233 -28.68 1.81 13.93
CA THR A 233 -29.11 0.62 13.16
C THR A 233 -29.10 0.86 11.65
N TRP A 234 -29.03 -0.22 10.88
CA TRP A 234 -28.96 -0.18 9.42
C TRP A 234 -30.32 0.12 8.78
N LEU A 235 -30.33 0.62 7.55
CA LEU A 235 -31.59 0.93 6.83
C LEU A 235 -31.62 0.42 5.39
N GLY A 236 -30.50 0.47 4.69
CA GLY A 236 -30.40 0.26 3.25
C GLY A 236 -31.08 1.35 2.43
N VAL A 237 -30.74 1.42 1.14
CA VAL A 237 -31.19 2.46 0.22
C VAL A 237 -31.89 1.95 -1.05
N ILE A 238 -31.77 0.67 -1.37
CA ILE A 238 -32.27 0.14 -2.64
C ILE A 238 -33.80 -0.06 -2.57
N VAL A 239 -34.53 0.44 -3.57
CA VAL A 239 -35.99 0.26 -3.67
C VAL A 239 -36.44 -0.33 -5.00
N GLY A 240 -35.50 -0.56 -5.92
CA GLY A 240 -35.79 -1.02 -7.27
C GLY A 240 -34.55 -1.11 -8.15
N GLN A 241 -34.79 -1.26 -9.44
CA GLN A 241 -33.77 -1.27 -10.48
C GLN A 241 -34.30 -0.51 -11.70
N ASP A 242 -33.42 0.25 -12.38
CA ASP A 242 -33.77 1.01 -13.57
C ASP A 242 -33.60 0.19 -14.86
N GLU A 243 -33.90 0.80 -16.01
CA GLU A 243 -33.84 0.13 -17.33
C GLU A 243 -32.43 -0.33 -17.72
N LYS A 244 -31.37 0.21 -17.09
CA LYS A 244 -29.98 -0.18 -17.32
C LYS A 244 -29.52 -1.32 -16.41
N GLY A 245 -30.35 -1.74 -15.47
CA GLY A 245 -29.97 -2.69 -14.45
C GLY A 245 -29.28 -2.06 -13.23
N GLU A 246 -29.24 -0.73 -13.13
CA GLU A 246 -28.65 -0.03 -11.98
C GLU A 246 -29.67 0.07 -10.84
N PRO A 247 -29.26 0.00 -9.56
CA PRO A 247 -30.19 0.12 -8.44
C PRO A 247 -30.85 1.50 -8.40
N VAL A 248 -32.14 1.52 -8.05
CA VAL A 248 -32.88 2.75 -7.75
C VAL A 248 -32.78 3.01 -6.26
N SER A 249 -32.25 4.17 -5.90
CA SER A 249 -32.16 4.65 -4.51
C SER A 249 -33.47 5.23 -4.03
N ASP A 250 -33.79 5.06 -2.76
CA ASP A 250 -34.97 5.61 -2.10
C ASP A 250 -35.05 7.15 -2.26
N GLU A 251 -36.16 7.65 -2.77
CA GLU A 251 -36.40 9.09 -2.97
C GLU A 251 -36.32 9.87 -1.65
N ALA A 252 -36.62 9.24 -0.51
CA ALA A 252 -36.47 9.88 0.79
C ALA A 252 -35.00 10.22 1.10
N CYS A 253 -34.05 9.42 0.62
CA CYS A 253 -32.61 9.66 0.77
C CYS A 253 -32.13 10.71 -0.24
N THR A 254 -32.47 10.54 -1.52
CA THR A 254 -31.99 11.42 -2.60
C THR A 254 -32.58 12.84 -2.52
N ALA A 255 -33.75 13.02 -1.91
CA ALA A 255 -34.34 14.35 -1.70
C ALA A 255 -33.46 15.31 -0.86
N CYS A 256 -32.59 14.77 0.00
CA CYS A 256 -31.64 15.56 0.78
C CYS A 256 -30.22 15.53 0.19
N HIS A 257 -29.87 14.48 -0.57
CA HIS A 257 -28.55 14.25 -1.19
C HIS A 257 -28.49 14.73 -2.65
N ASP A 258 -28.87 15.98 -2.88
CA ASP A 258 -28.78 16.65 -4.19
C ASP A 258 -28.69 18.18 -4.02
N ASN A 259 -27.73 18.64 -3.22
CA ASN A 259 -27.50 20.08 -3.03
C ASN A 259 -26.01 20.39 -2.73
N PRO A 260 -25.57 21.66 -2.83
CA PRO A 260 -24.16 22.02 -2.64
C PRO A 260 -23.56 21.67 -1.26
N ALA A 261 -24.39 21.58 -0.21
CA ALA A 261 -23.93 21.19 1.13
C ALA A 261 -23.86 19.67 1.31
N VAL A 262 -24.59 18.90 0.50
CA VAL A 262 -24.58 17.43 0.47
C VAL A 262 -24.63 16.98 -1.00
N PRO A 263 -23.47 16.89 -1.67
CA PRO A 263 -23.40 16.57 -3.09
C PRO A 263 -24.08 15.24 -3.41
N ASP A 264 -24.70 15.16 -4.60
CA ASP A 264 -25.23 13.90 -5.10
C ASP A 264 -24.08 12.92 -5.41
N LYS A 265 -24.01 11.86 -4.60
CA LYS A 265 -23.13 10.71 -4.82
C LYS A 265 -23.90 9.46 -5.22
N PHE A 266 -25.24 9.46 -5.10
CA PHE A 266 -26.08 8.32 -5.48
C PHE A 266 -26.12 8.12 -6.99
N SER A 267 -26.20 9.21 -7.77
CA SER A 267 -26.26 9.13 -9.23
C SER A 267 -25.00 8.52 -9.85
N VAL A 268 -23.84 8.66 -9.19
CA VAL A 268 -22.58 8.08 -9.64
C VAL A 268 -22.39 6.68 -9.05
N TRP A 269 -22.63 6.52 -7.75
CA TRP A 269 -22.48 5.24 -7.04
C TRP A 269 -23.29 4.11 -7.68
N LYS A 270 -24.51 4.35 -8.15
CA LYS A 270 -25.36 3.30 -8.74
C LYS A 270 -24.75 2.63 -9.99
N ALA A 271 -23.75 3.24 -10.61
CA ALA A 271 -23.01 2.68 -11.75
C ALA A 271 -21.63 2.09 -11.36
N SER A 272 -21.35 1.98 -10.05
CA SER A 272 -20.14 1.36 -9.50
C SER A 272 -20.32 -0.14 -9.28
N GLY A 273 -19.21 -0.87 -9.20
CA GLY A 273 -19.18 -2.30 -8.87
C GLY A 273 -19.69 -2.60 -7.45
N HIS A 274 -19.52 -1.66 -6.52
CA HIS A 274 -20.08 -1.76 -5.17
C HIS A 274 -21.62 -1.89 -5.20
N ALA A 275 -22.26 -1.14 -6.09
CA ALA A 275 -23.71 -1.06 -6.17
C ALA A 275 -24.39 -2.29 -6.78
N GLU A 276 -23.63 -3.28 -7.27
CA GLU A 276 -24.19 -4.40 -8.04
C GLU A 276 -23.71 -5.80 -7.63
N ILE A 277 -22.73 -5.92 -6.72
CA ILE A 277 -22.01 -7.18 -6.45
C ILE A 277 -22.91 -8.38 -6.10
N VAL A 278 -23.90 -8.22 -5.21
CA VAL A 278 -24.87 -9.28 -4.88
C VAL A 278 -25.85 -9.48 -6.01
N SER A 279 -26.43 -8.39 -6.53
CA SER A 279 -27.46 -8.46 -7.58
C SER A 279 -26.96 -9.16 -8.84
N VAL A 280 -25.70 -8.97 -9.22
CA VAL A 280 -25.06 -9.68 -10.35
C VAL A 280 -24.74 -11.12 -9.97
N ALA A 281 -24.13 -11.34 -8.80
CA ALA A 281 -23.69 -12.67 -8.40
C ALA A 281 -24.85 -13.68 -8.24
N ILE A 282 -25.98 -13.25 -7.68
CA ILE A 282 -27.14 -14.15 -7.55
C ILE A 282 -27.86 -14.39 -8.89
N ASP A 283 -27.66 -13.51 -9.88
CA ASP A 283 -28.25 -13.62 -11.22
C ASP A 283 -27.37 -14.41 -12.21
N ASP A 284 -26.10 -14.66 -11.90
CA ASP A 284 -25.20 -15.45 -12.76
C ASP A 284 -25.16 -16.93 -12.34
N PRO A 285 -25.59 -17.87 -13.21
CA PRO A 285 -25.48 -19.31 -12.96
C PRO A 285 -24.06 -19.85 -12.74
N HIS A 286 -23.03 -19.10 -13.12
CA HIS A 286 -21.62 -19.50 -13.00
C HIS A 286 -20.93 -18.90 -11.79
N ASP A 287 -21.58 -18.00 -11.05
CA ASP A 287 -21.01 -17.38 -9.87
C ASP A 287 -20.98 -18.36 -8.68
N HIS A 288 -20.11 -18.06 -7.71
CA HIS A 288 -19.86 -18.88 -6.51
C HIS A 288 -20.23 -18.17 -5.21
N TRP A 289 -20.94 -17.04 -5.29
CA TRP A 289 -21.39 -16.27 -4.15
C TRP A 289 -22.29 -17.10 -3.24
N ALA A 290 -22.09 -16.92 -1.94
CA ALA A 290 -22.84 -17.56 -0.88
C ALA A 290 -23.08 -16.57 0.25
N VAL A 291 -24.02 -16.87 1.15
CA VAL A 291 -24.39 -15.96 2.25
C VAL A 291 -23.20 -15.55 3.13
N ARG A 292 -22.18 -16.39 3.28
CA ARG A 292 -20.94 -16.03 4.00
C ARG A 292 -20.18 -14.83 3.41
N CYS A 293 -20.42 -14.48 2.14
CA CYS A 293 -19.83 -13.31 1.49
C CYS A 293 -20.54 -12.01 1.89
N ALA A 294 -21.71 -12.11 2.55
CA ALA A 294 -22.52 -10.97 2.94
C ALA A 294 -21.83 -10.03 3.93
N THR A 295 -20.91 -10.54 4.76
CA THR A 295 -20.08 -9.73 5.68
C THR A 295 -19.41 -8.55 4.96
N CYS A 296 -18.99 -8.76 3.70
CA CYS A 296 -18.38 -7.71 2.88
C CYS A 296 -19.33 -7.12 1.83
N HIS A 297 -20.41 -7.84 1.45
CA HIS A 297 -21.24 -7.54 0.28
C HIS A 297 -22.63 -6.99 0.60
N SER A 298 -22.88 -6.63 1.86
CA SER A 298 -24.14 -6.04 2.32
C SER A 298 -23.95 -5.18 3.57
N PRO A 299 -24.83 -4.22 3.87
CA PRO A 299 -24.79 -3.49 5.13
C PRO A 299 -25.23 -4.38 6.28
N GLY A 300 -24.41 -4.42 7.34
CA GLY A 300 -24.83 -4.93 8.64
C GLY A 300 -24.94 -6.44 8.80
N TYR A 301 -24.44 -7.26 7.88
CA TYR A 301 -24.47 -8.71 8.06
C TYR A 301 -23.54 -9.15 9.21
N ASP A 302 -24.12 -9.43 10.38
CA ASP A 302 -23.45 -9.92 11.59
C ASP A 302 -24.43 -10.70 12.47
N THR A 303 -24.37 -12.03 12.39
CA THR A 303 -25.31 -12.94 13.08
C THR A 303 -25.24 -12.90 14.61
N GLU A 304 -24.32 -12.14 15.19
CA GLU A 304 -24.18 -11.94 16.63
C GLU A 304 -24.74 -10.59 17.12
N ALA A 305 -25.24 -9.72 16.24
CA ALA A 305 -25.65 -8.35 16.58
C ALA A 305 -27.07 -8.01 16.12
N ASP A 306 -27.95 -7.61 17.05
CA ASP A 306 -29.33 -7.19 16.74
C ASP A 306 -29.35 -5.69 16.39
N ASN A 307 -29.10 -5.36 15.11
CA ASN A 307 -28.87 -3.98 14.68
C ASN A 307 -29.61 -3.58 13.38
N ASP A 308 -30.70 -4.29 13.06
CA ASP A 308 -31.46 -4.18 11.80
C ASP A 308 -30.59 -4.46 10.55
N GLY A 309 -29.56 -5.30 10.69
CA GLY A 309 -28.63 -5.69 9.65
C GLY A 309 -29.27 -6.63 8.62
N TRP A 310 -28.53 -6.93 7.55
CA TRP A 310 -29.08 -7.74 6.47
C TRP A 310 -29.44 -9.16 6.91
N ASP A 311 -28.71 -9.74 7.86
CA ASP A 311 -29.00 -11.07 8.38
C ASP A 311 -30.29 -11.13 9.21
N GLU A 312 -30.62 -10.11 10.01
CA GLU A 312 -31.93 -10.00 10.66
C GLU A 312 -33.05 -9.96 9.62
N ILE A 313 -32.91 -9.11 8.61
CA ILE A 313 -33.95 -8.94 7.57
C ILE A 313 -34.09 -10.20 6.72
N ILE A 314 -33.00 -10.91 6.42
CA ILE A 314 -33.04 -12.22 5.76
C ILE A 314 -33.81 -13.24 6.61
N ALA A 315 -33.53 -13.27 7.92
CA ALA A 315 -34.18 -14.19 8.85
C ALA A 315 -35.67 -13.89 9.03
N GLU A 316 -36.05 -12.60 9.12
CA GLU A 316 -37.44 -12.15 9.24
C GLU A 316 -38.26 -12.50 7.98
N GLU A 317 -37.72 -12.21 6.80
CA GLU A 317 -38.38 -12.44 5.52
C GLU A 317 -38.31 -13.92 5.06
N GLY A 318 -37.48 -14.74 5.72
CA GLY A 318 -37.29 -16.15 5.38
C GLY A 318 -36.64 -16.36 4.02
N TRP A 319 -35.81 -15.40 3.57
CA TRP A 319 -35.08 -15.53 2.32
C TRP A 319 -33.94 -16.54 2.45
N THR A 320 -33.65 -17.27 1.38
CA THR A 320 -32.53 -18.21 1.34
C THR A 320 -31.78 -18.06 0.03
N VAL A 321 -30.45 -18.07 0.09
CA VAL A 321 -29.60 -18.16 -1.10
C VAL A 321 -29.83 -19.50 -1.78
N GLY A 322 -30.16 -19.49 -3.07
CA GLY A 322 -30.28 -20.71 -3.87
C GLY A 322 -28.95 -21.47 -3.96
N ALA A 323 -28.99 -22.77 -4.29
CA ALA A 323 -27.78 -23.60 -4.41
C ALA A 323 -26.79 -23.11 -5.49
N SER A 324 -27.25 -22.31 -6.45
CA SER A 324 -26.47 -21.57 -7.44
C SER A 324 -27.20 -20.29 -7.82
N GLY A 325 -26.48 -19.30 -8.34
CA GLY A 325 -27.10 -18.17 -9.03
C GLY A 325 -27.98 -18.63 -10.20
N ALA A 326 -28.94 -17.80 -10.58
CA ALA A 326 -29.82 -18.06 -11.72
C ALA A 326 -30.40 -16.75 -12.23
N VAL A 327 -30.43 -16.60 -13.56
CA VAL A 327 -30.95 -15.40 -14.22
C VAL A 327 -32.37 -15.09 -13.73
N GLY A 328 -32.56 -13.88 -13.20
CA GLY A 328 -33.84 -13.38 -12.69
C GLY A 328 -34.07 -13.57 -11.19
N ASN A 329 -33.09 -14.10 -10.46
CA ASN A 329 -33.10 -14.15 -8.99
C ASN A 329 -33.16 -12.76 -8.36
N TRP A 330 -32.45 -11.77 -8.91
CA TRP A 330 -32.49 -10.38 -8.44
C TRP A 330 -33.87 -9.75 -8.67
N ALA A 331 -34.41 -9.89 -9.88
CA ALA A 331 -35.76 -9.42 -10.18
C ALA A 331 -36.82 -10.07 -9.26
N LYS A 332 -36.63 -11.35 -8.92
CA LYS A 332 -37.46 -12.05 -7.95
C LYS A 332 -37.27 -11.53 -6.53
N MET A 333 -36.04 -11.25 -6.09
CA MET A 333 -35.77 -10.65 -4.79
C MET A 333 -36.46 -9.29 -4.65
N LEU A 334 -36.36 -8.43 -5.67
CA LEU A 334 -37.05 -7.14 -5.68
C LEU A 334 -38.58 -7.26 -5.55
N ALA A 335 -39.17 -8.29 -6.18
CA ALA A 335 -40.61 -8.49 -6.19
C ALA A 335 -41.15 -9.17 -4.92
N ASP A 336 -40.46 -10.23 -4.47
CA ASP A 336 -40.93 -11.12 -3.41
C ASP A 336 -40.33 -10.79 -2.04
N TYR A 337 -39.15 -10.17 -1.99
CA TYR A 337 -38.38 -9.87 -0.77
C TYR A 337 -37.80 -8.44 -0.79
N PRO A 338 -38.64 -7.39 -0.96
CA PRO A 338 -38.15 -6.01 -1.11
C PRO A 338 -37.36 -5.49 0.10
N ALA A 339 -37.65 -5.97 1.32
CA ALA A 339 -36.88 -5.62 2.52
C ALA A 339 -35.45 -6.21 2.45
N VAL A 340 -35.29 -7.45 2.00
CA VAL A 340 -33.97 -8.06 1.76
C VAL A 340 -33.24 -7.33 0.64
N ALA A 341 -33.92 -7.01 -0.46
CA ALA A 341 -33.32 -6.27 -1.57
C ALA A 341 -32.80 -4.89 -1.16
N ARG A 342 -33.45 -4.24 -0.17
CA ARG A 342 -33.09 -2.92 0.32
C ARG A 342 -31.68 -2.84 0.89
N LEU A 343 -31.18 -3.94 1.47
CA LEU A 343 -29.85 -4.09 2.07
C LEU A 343 -28.91 -4.96 1.21
N ALA A 344 -29.27 -5.27 -0.04
CA ALA A 344 -28.36 -5.97 -0.95
C ALA A 344 -27.24 -5.05 -1.47
N ASN A 345 -26.11 -5.63 -1.89
CA ASN A 345 -24.94 -4.92 -2.43
C ASN A 345 -24.17 -4.07 -1.39
N ILE A 346 -23.02 -3.55 -1.79
CA ILE A 346 -22.22 -2.63 -0.99
C ILE A 346 -22.78 -1.22 -1.17
N GLN A 347 -23.30 -0.64 -0.09
CA GLN A 347 -23.98 0.64 -0.09
C GLN A 347 -23.20 1.70 0.70
N CYS A 348 -23.79 2.90 0.81
CA CYS A 348 -23.20 4.01 1.56
C CYS A 348 -22.86 3.62 3.01
N GLU A 349 -23.73 2.83 3.65
CA GLU A 349 -23.57 2.47 5.06
C GLU A 349 -22.36 1.55 5.30
N ASN A 350 -21.94 0.74 4.33
CA ASN A 350 -20.75 -0.10 4.46
C ASN A 350 -19.48 0.72 4.75
N CYS A 351 -19.38 1.94 4.21
CA CYS A 351 -18.24 2.83 4.43
C CYS A 351 -18.53 3.88 5.52
N HIS A 352 -19.78 4.35 5.62
CA HIS A 352 -20.18 5.50 6.46
C HIS A 352 -20.86 5.11 7.78
N GLY A 353 -20.96 3.82 8.07
CA GLY A 353 -21.69 3.27 9.20
C GLY A 353 -23.21 3.39 9.07
N PRO A 354 -23.96 2.89 10.06
CA PRO A 354 -25.42 2.78 10.02
C PRO A 354 -26.11 4.13 9.81
N GLN A 355 -27.21 4.10 9.07
CA GLN A 355 -27.97 5.28 8.70
C GLN A 355 -28.87 5.80 9.84
N GLN A 356 -29.42 4.93 10.69
CA GLN A 356 -30.32 5.33 11.77
C GLN A 356 -29.55 5.72 13.03
N THR A 357 -28.94 6.91 12.95
CA THR A 357 -27.99 7.43 13.94
C THR A 357 -28.12 8.94 14.08
N ALA A 358 -27.75 9.47 15.26
CA ALA A 358 -27.62 10.92 15.45
C ALA A 358 -26.46 11.54 14.65
N ALA A 359 -25.57 10.71 14.08
CA ALA A 359 -24.48 11.14 13.20
C ALA A 359 -24.91 11.41 11.75
N HIS A 360 -26.16 11.13 11.34
CA HIS A 360 -26.53 11.19 9.92
C HIS A 360 -26.25 12.57 9.28
N GLY A 361 -26.45 13.66 10.04
CA GLY A 361 -26.12 15.03 9.62
C GLY A 361 -24.71 15.52 9.99
N GLN A 362 -23.79 14.62 10.39
CA GLN A 362 -22.46 14.95 10.89
C GLN A 362 -21.37 14.27 10.04
N ALA A 363 -20.91 14.95 8.98
CA ALA A 363 -19.96 14.41 8.01
C ALA A 363 -18.70 13.81 8.69
N ASP A 364 -17.98 14.58 9.51
CA ASP A 364 -16.71 14.20 10.15
C ASP A 364 -16.76 12.95 11.04
N THR A 365 -17.95 12.49 11.41
CA THR A 365 -18.14 11.28 12.22
C THR A 365 -18.38 10.04 11.38
N ARG A 366 -18.80 10.22 10.13
CA ARG A 366 -19.15 9.17 9.17
C ARG A 366 -18.13 9.05 8.04
N THR A 367 -17.21 10.00 7.87
CA THR A 367 -16.19 9.98 6.82
C THR A 367 -14.81 9.72 7.42
N SER A 368 -14.01 8.93 6.71
CA SER A 368 -12.59 8.74 6.99
C SER A 368 -11.86 8.53 5.66
N LEU A 369 -10.62 9.02 5.58
CA LEU A 369 -9.72 8.74 4.46
C LEU A 369 -8.74 7.61 4.78
N ALA A 370 -8.78 7.06 6.00
CA ALA A 370 -7.95 5.93 6.39
C ALA A 370 -8.27 4.71 5.51
N SER A 371 -7.24 3.99 5.08
CA SER A 371 -7.39 2.78 4.26
C SER A 371 -8.17 1.67 4.99
N ASP A 372 -8.29 1.74 6.33
CA ASP A 372 -9.10 0.82 7.14
C ASP A 372 -10.56 0.70 6.68
N VAL A 373 -11.13 1.79 6.15
CA VAL A 373 -12.50 1.78 5.60
C VAL A 373 -12.61 0.81 4.43
N CYS A 374 -11.58 0.73 3.60
CA CYS A 374 -11.52 -0.21 2.48
C CYS A 374 -11.09 -1.60 2.95
N ALA A 375 -10.24 -1.67 3.98
CA ALA A 375 -9.63 -2.88 4.51
C ALA A 375 -10.66 -3.85 5.12
N SER A 376 -11.81 -3.37 5.58
CA SER A 376 -12.89 -4.22 6.10
C SER A 376 -13.33 -5.30 5.10
N CYS A 377 -13.20 -5.03 3.79
CA CYS A 377 -13.51 -5.98 2.73
C CYS A 377 -12.28 -6.33 1.87
N HIS A 378 -11.43 -5.34 1.57
CA HIS A 378 -10.21 -5.51 0.77
C HIS A 378 -8.98 -5.90 1.59
N GLY A 379 -9.20 -6.45 2.79
CA GLY A 379 -8.18 -6.96 3.69
C GLY A 379 -8.33 -8.45 4.00
N GLU A 380 -8.95 -9.25 3.13
CA GLU A 380 -9.14 -10.70 3.26
C GLU A 380 -8.26 -11.46 2.23
N PRO A 381 -6.93 -11.53 2.40
CA PRO A 381 -6.06 -12.32 1.54
C PRO A 381 -6.37 -13.82 1.71
N THR A 382 -6.06 -14.66 0.73
CA THR A 382 -5.44 -14.37 -0.57
C THR A 382 -6.44 -13.90 -1.64
N ARG A 383 -7.74 -13.80 -1.31
CA ARG A 383 -8.81 -13.46 -2.27
C ARG A 383 -8.95 -11.97 -2.53
N HIS A 384 -8.79 -11.16 -1.48
CA HIS A 384 -9.08 -9.73 -1.49
C HIS A 384 -7.94 -8.90 -0.91
N GLY A 385 -6.69 -9.39 -0.89
CA GLY A 385 -5.57 -8.79 -0.15
C GLY A 385 -4.95 -7.48 -0.71
N ARG A 386 -5.73 -6.62 -1.36
CA ARG A 386 -5.23 -5.34 -1.91
C ARG A 386 -4.77 -4.38 -0.81
N PHE A 387 -5.44 -4.40 0.34
CA PHE A 387 -5.02 -3.61 1.50
C PHE A 387 -3.64 -4.03 1.99
N GLN A 388 -3.37 -5.33 2.15
CA GLN A 388 -2.06 -5.82 2.59
C GLN A 388 -0.97 -5.46 1.57
N GLN A 389 -1.25 -5.60 0.27
CA GLN A 389 -0.32 -5.18 -0.78
C GLN A 389 0.01 -3.68 -0.68
N TRP A 390 -1.00 -2.82 -0.44
CA TRP A 390 -0.79 -1.39 -0.21
C TRP A 390 -0.01 -1.11 1.08
N GLU A 391 -0.31 -1.82 2.16
CA GLU A 391 0.32 -1.68 3.48
C GLU A 391 1.82 -2.04 3.46
N GLU A 392 2.26 -2.85 2.50
CA GLU A 392 3.68 -3.14 2.24
C GLU A 392 4.39 -2.06 1.42
N SER A 393 3.64 -1.20 0.75
CA SER A 393 4.22 -0.13 -0.07
C SER A 393 4.55 1.12 0.75
N ASN A 394 5.47 1.93 0.24
CA ASN A 394 5.79 3.23 0.85
C ASN A 394 4.62 4.24 0.79
N HIS A 395 3.54 3.95 0.05
CA HIS A 395 2.32 4.76 0.08
C HIS A 395 1.56 4.66 1.41
N ALA A 396 1.82 3.61 2.21
CA ALA A 396 1.26 3.45 3.54
C ALA A 396 2.09 4.11 4.66
N ASP A 397 3.15 4.86 4.33
CA ASP A 397 4.05 5.46 5.33
C ASP A 397 3.40 6.63 6.09
N TYR A 398 2.85 6.31 7.26
CA TYR A 398 2.30 7.29 8.20
C TYR A 398 3.35 8.26 8.76
N THR A 399 4.61 7.83 8.92
CA THR A 399 5.66 8.69 9.49
C THR A 399 5.90 9.87 8.56
N LEU A 400 6.08 9.58 7.27
CA LEU A 400 6.26 10.61 6.25
C LEU A 400 5.01 11.51 6.13
N ALA A 401 3.81 10.94 6.16
CA ALA A 401 2.57 11.71 6.11
C ALA A 401 2.46 12.71 7.27
N VAL A 402 2.79 12.27 8.49
CA VAL A 402 2.79 13.11 9.70
C VAL A 402 3.83 14.22 9.62
N GLU A 403 5.07 13.90 9.22
CA GLU A 403 6.15 14.88 9.05
C GLU A 403 5.81 15.99 8.04
N ARG A 404 5.02 15.65 7.01
CA ARG A 404 4.65 16.56 5.92
C ARG A 404 3.26 17.14 6.06
N ALA A 405 2.50 16.75 7.09
CA ALA A 405 1.06 17.00 7.25
C ALA A 405 0.65 18.42 6.85
N THR A 406 1.28 19.44 7.44
CA THR A 406 0.86 20.85 7.27
C THR A 406 1.71 21.63 6.26
N ASN A 407 2.57 20.96 5.50
CA ASN A 407 3.39 21.60 4.48
C ASN A 407 2.64 21.64 3.14
N ALA A 408 2.27 22.83 2.66
CA ALA A 408 1.52 23.00 1.41
C ALA A 408 2.23 22.47 0.14
N SER A 409 3.57 22.35 0.17
CA SER A 409 4.36 21.85 -0.95
C SER A 409 4.52 20.33 -0.93
N CYS A 410 4.73 19.74 0.25
CA CYS A 410 4.91 18.30 0.43
C CYS A 410 3.57 17.56 0.55
N GLY A 411 2.61 18.15 1.26
CA GLY A 411 1.32 17.55 1.57
C GLY A 411 0.46 17.25 0.34
N ARG A 412 0.69 17.93 -0.79
CA ARG A 412 -0.02 17.66 -2.04
C ARG A 412 0.23 16.27 -2.63
N CYS A 413 1.34 15.61 -2.25
CA CYS A 413 1.68 14.26 -2.69
C CYS A 413 1.76 13.25 -1.53
N HIS A 414 2.12 13.69 -0.32
CA HIS A 414 2.40 12.80 0.81
C HIS A 414 1.27 12.70 1.84
N VAL A 415 0.16 13.41 1.64
CA VAL A 415 -0.97 13.43 2.59
C VAL A 415 -2.27 13.30 1.79
N ALA A 416 -3.13 12.31 2.10
CA ALA A 416 -4.36 12.09 1.33
C ALA A 416 -5.25 13.32 1.28
N GLN A 417 -5.46 13.98 2.42
CA GLN A 417 -6.21 15.24 2.51
C GLN A 417 -5.61 16.32 1.61
N GLY A 418 -4.28 16.43 1.61
CA GLY A 418 -3.55 17.42 0.82
C GLY A 418 -3.68 17.17 -0.67
N PHE A 419 -3.55 15.92 -1.12
CA PHE A 419 -3.78 15.56 -2.52
C PHE A 419 -5.22 15.86 -2.95
N LEU A 420 -6.22 15.47 -2.17
CA LEU A 420 -7.62 15.69 -2.52
C LEU A 420 -8.01 17.18 -2.52
N ALA A 421 -7.38 18.00 -1.67
CA ALA A 421 -7.53 19.46 -1.71
C ALA A 421 -6.80 20.10 -2.89
N TRP A 422 -5.67 19.52 -3.32
CA TRP A 422 -4.84 20.05 -4.40
C TRP A 422 -5.32 19.65 -5.81
N LEU A 423 -5.87 18.44 -5.96
CA LEU A 423 -6.22 17.90 -7.28
C LEU A 423 -7.13 18.82 -8.10
N PRO A 424 -8.21 19.41 -7.55
CA PRO A 424 -9.02 20.38 -8.31
C PRO A 424 -8.23 21.62 -8.77
N GLN A 425 -7.34 22.14 -7.91
CA GLN A 425 -6.45 23.25 -8.24
C GLN A 425 -5.49 22.87 -9.39
N LEU A 426 -4.96 21.66 -9.36
CA LEU A 426 -4.11 21.13 -10.42
C LEU A 426 -4.86 21.02 -11.75
N GLU A 427 -6.10 20.50 -11.74
CA GLU A 427 -7.00 20.39 -12.90
C GLU A 427 -7.36 21.74 -13.50
N GLU A 428 -7.47 22.79 -12.68
CA GLU A 428 -7.61 24.17 -13.13
C GLU A 428 -6.33 24.77 -13.73
N GLY A 429 -5.22 24.00 -13.72
CA GLY A 429 -3.96 24.35 -14.35
C GLY A 429 -2.96 25.04 -13.42
N ASN A 430 -3.16 24.99 -12.10
CA ASN A 430 -2.25 25.54 -11.12
C ASN A 430 -1.44 24.43 -10.40
N PRO A 431 -0.23 24.10 -10.89
CA PRO A 431 0.65 23.10 -10.27
C PRO A 431 1.42 23.62 -9.05
N GLY A 432 1.06 24.78 -8.50
CA GLY A 432 1.69 25.35 -7.32
C GLY A 432 1.48 24.53 -6.05
N ASN A 433 1.90 25.10 -4.93
CA ASN A 433 1.58 24.56 -3.61
C ASN A 433 0.07 24.63 -3.35
N ILE A 434 -0.41 23.86 -2.38
CA ILE A 434 -1.82 23.91 -1.93
C ILE A 434 -2.18 25.36 -1.54
N GLU A 435 -3.20 25.92 -2.19
CA GLU A 435 -3.74 27.25 -1.85
C GLU A 435 -4.92 27.17 -0.87
N ALA A 436 -5.61 26.03 -0.84
CA ALA A 436 -6.70 25.79 0.10
C ALA A 436 -6.22 25.84 1.56
N GLU A 437 -7.12 26.23 2.47
CA GLU A 437 -6.83 26.20 3.91
C GLU A 437 -6.54 24.76 4.36
N ILE A 438 -5.37 24.55 4.95
CA ILE A 438 -4.98 23.28 5.55
C ILE A 438 -5.69 23.15 6.90
N THR A 439 -6.70 22.29 6.96
CA THR A 439 -7.54 22.07 8.15
C THR A 439 -7.18 20.81 8.94
N TRP A 440 -6.32 19.96 8.39
CA TRP A 440 -5.83 18.74 9.05
C TRP A 440 -4.55 19.00 9.85
N THR A 441 -4.26 18.08 10.78
CA THR A 441 -3.09 18.12 11.66
C THR A 441 -2.28 16.83 11.54
N ALA A 442 -1.13 16.75 12.23
CA ALA A 442 -0.39 15.52 12.40
C ALA A 442 -1.27 14.36 12.94
N GLU A 443 -2.24 14.66 13.81
CA GLU A 443 -3.11 13.65 14.42
C GLU A 443 -4.21 13.16 13.45
N THR A 444 -4.45 13.86 12.34
CA THR A 444 -5.51 13.51 11.38
C THR A 444 -4.99 13.25 9.98
N ALA A 445 -3.71 13.45 9.71
CA ALA A 445 -3.10 13.24 8.40
C ALA A 445 -3.08 11.75 8.07
N GLU A 446 -3.59 11.40 6.88
CA GLU A 446 -3.49 10.05 6.34
C GLU A 446 -2.40 10.02 5.26
N PRO A 447 -1.71 8.88 5.08
CA PRO A 447 -0.73 8.69 4.02
C PRO A 447 -1.42 8.59 2.65
N VAL A 448 -0.74 8.10 1.62
CA VAL A 448 -1.35 7.96 0.29
C VAL A 448 -2.29 6.76 0.29
N THR A 449 -3.53 6.96 0.75
CA THR A 449 -4.53 5.89 0.94
C THR A 449 -5.25 5.50 -0.35
N CYS A 450 -6.08 4.46 -0.29
CA CYS A 450 -6.91 4.00 -1.41
C CYS A 450 -7.73 5.14 -2.03
N ALA A 451 -8.25 6.05 -1.19
CA ALA A 451 -9.09 7.17 -1.59
C ALA A 451 -8.35 8.26 -2.39
N VAL A 452 -7.02 8.27 -2.36
CA VAL A 452 -6.19 9.16 -3.20
C VAL A 452 -6.30 8.73 -4.67
N CYS A 453 -6.24 7.43 -4.93
CA CYS A 453 -6.27 6.89 -6.29
C CYS A 453 -7.71 6.65 -6.79
N HIS A 454 -8.57 6.16 -5.91
CA HIS A 454 -9.95 5.78 -6.23
C HIS A 454 -10.95 6.72 -5.56
N ASP A 455 -11.97 7.14 -6.30
CA ASP A 455 -13.17 7.70 -5.67
C ASP A 455 -14.14 6.55 -5.36
N PRO A 456 -14.46 6.29 -4.08
CA PRO A 456 -15.30 5.15 -3.71
C PRO A 456 -16.75 5.25 -4.24
N HIS A 457 -17.14 6.41 -4.78
CA HIS A 457 -18.45 6.62 -5.40
C HIS A 457 -18.41 6.56 -6.93
N ASP A 458 -17.24 6.60 -7.55
CA ASP A 458 -17.15 6.76 -8.99
C ASP A 458 -17.58 5.50 -9.74
N VAL A 459 -17.97 5.71 -11.00
CA VAL A 459 -18.41 4.65 -11.89
C VAL A 459 -17.28 3.67 -12.16
N GLY A 460 -17.65 2.43 -12.47
CA GLY A 460 -16.70 1.37 -12.82
C GLY A 460 -17.03 0.08 -12.11
N LYS A 461 -17.07 -1.01 -12.87
CA LYS A 461 -17.52 -2.33 -12.40
C LYS A 461 -16.30 -3.20 -12.08
N THR A 462 -16.38 -3.92 -10.95
CA THR A 462 -15.26 -4.67 -10.36
C THR A 462 -15.41 -6.18 -10.44
N THR A 463 -16.09 -6.73 -11.45
CA THR A 463 -16.16 -8.18 -11.63
C THR A 463 -15.95 -8.59 -13.09
N GLY A 464 -14.74 -9.07 -13.37
CA GLY A 464 -14.35 -9.72 -14.63
C GLY A 464 -13.61 -8.81 -15.62
N PRO A 465 -12.85 -9.40 -16.55
CA PRO A 465 -12.28 -8.66 -17.67
C PRO A 465 -13.40 -8.13 -18.58
N GLU A 466 -13.38 -6.85 -18.97
CA GLU A 466 -12.35 -5.85 -18.63
C GLU A 466 -12.69 -5.09 -17.33
N ASN A 467 -11.68 -4.89 -16.46
CA ASN A 467 -11.81 -4.06 -15.26
C ASN A 467 -12.04 -2.60 -15.68
N THR A 468 -13.19 -2.04 -15.29
CA THR A 468 -13.60 -0.68 -15.65
C THR A 468 -13.55 0.29 -14.48
N ALA A 469 -12.92 -0.09 -13.36
CA ALA A 469 -12.73 0.81 -12.22
C ALA A 469 -11.84 1.99 -12.61
N ASN A 470 -12.34 3.20 -12.37
CA ASN A 470 -11.62 4.42 -12.65
C ASN A 470 -10.59 4.76 -11.56
N VAL A 471 -9.63 5.59 -11.97
CA VAL A 471 -8.74 6.33 -11.08
C VAL A 471 -9.01 7.82 -11.26
N ARG A 472 -8.66 8.64 -10.26
CA ARG A 472 -8.99 10.08 -10.27
C ARG A 472 -8.40 10.86 -11.45
N VAL A 473 -7.27 10.40 -11.99
CA VAL A 473 -6.61 11.04 -13.14
C VAL A 473 -6.31 9.97 -14.18
N ASP A 474 -6.95 10.07 -15.34
CA ASP A 474 -6.79 9.14 -16.46
C ASP A 474 -6.58 9.89 -17.79
N GLY A 475 -5.94 9.21 -18.74
CA GLY A 475 -5.66 9.72 -20.07
C GLY A 475 -4.48 10.70 -20.11
N ASN A 476 -4.66 11.94 -19.66
CA ASN A 476 -3.64 12.99 -19.71
C ASN A 476 -3.37 13.55 -18.32
N THR A 477 -2.18 14.10 -18.10
CA THR A 477 -1.94 14.91 -16.90
C THR A 477 -2.38 16.34 -17.13
N SER A 478 -2.75 17.03 -16.05
CA SER A 478 -2.69 18.49 -15.97
C SER A 478 -1.24 18.99 -16.12
N MET A 479 -1.05 20.31 -16.10
CA MET A 479 0.32 20.86 -16.03
C MET A 479 0.97 20.34 -14.75
N LEU A 480 2.07 19.63 -14.86
CA LEU A 480 2.75 19.06 -13.70
C LEU A 480 3.61 20.13 -13.01
N PRO A 481 3.91 19.98 -11.72
CA PRO A 481 4.90 20.80 -11.03
C PRO A 481 6.27 20.84 -11.73
N ALA A 482 6.64 19.78 -12.44
CA ALA A 482 7.84 19.72 -13.29
C ALA A 482 7.79 20.59 -14.57
N GLY A 483 6.69 21.32 -14.83
CA GLY A 483 6.62 22.32 -15.90
C GLY A 483 6.12 21.84 -17.27
N PHE A 484 5.74 20.56 -17.40
CA PHE A 484 5.22 19.99 -18.65
C PHE A 484 3.93 19.18 -18.43
N LYS A 485 3.27 18.80 -19.53
CA LYS A 485 2.08 17.94 -19.55
C LYS A 485 2.40 16.63 -20.25
N VAL A 486 1.79 15.54 -19.79
CA VAL A 486 1.86 14.24 -20.46
C VAL A 486 0.53 13.95 -21.15
N LEU A 487 0.62 13.58 -22.42
CA LEU A 487 -0.53 13.19 -23.24
C LEU A 487 -0.53 11.68 -23.48
N GLY A 488 -1.69 11.04 -23.32
CA GLY A 488 -1.86 9.60 -23.54
C GLY A 488 -1.03 8.75 -22.57
N ALA A 489 -1.10 9.05 -21.27
CA ALA A 489 -0.55 8.25 -20.19
C ALA A 489 -1.52 7.15 -19.69
N GLY A 490 -2.81 7.25 -20.03
CA GLY A 490 -3.84 6.36 -19.47
C GLY A 490 -3.87 6.46 -17.95
N ARG A 491 -4.07 5.33 -17.26
CA ARG A 491 -4.15 5.32 -15.79
C ARG A 491 -2.85 5.72 -15.08
N GLY A 492 -1.71 5.66 -15.77
CA GLY A 492 -0.45 6.18 -15.24
C GLY A 492 -0.39 7.70 -15.10
N ALA A 493 -1.34 8.46 -15.67
CA ALA A 493 -1.45 9.91 -15.46
C ALA A 493 -1.57 10.28 -13.97
N LEU A 494 -2.26 9.43 -13.18
CA LEU A 494 -2.32 9.59 -11.73
C LEU A 494 -0.95 9.47 -11.06
N CYS A 495 -0.14 8.47 -11.44
CA CYS A 495 1.21 8.28 -10.92
C CYS A 495 2.08 9.52 -11.18
N MET A 496 2.02 10.01 -12.42
CA MET A 496 2.82 11.16 -12.89
C MET A 496 2.49 12.46 -12.17
N THR A 497 1.28 12.57 -11.60
CA THR A 497 0.84 13.73 -10.83
C THR A 497 1.74 13.99 -9.61
N CYS A 498 2.26 12.92 -8.99
CA CYS A 498 3.17 13.01 -7.84
C CYS A 498 4.63 12.71 -8.20
N HIS A 499 4.87 11.76 -9.10
CA HIS A 499 6.20 11.27 -9.47
C HIS A 499 6.86 12.10 -10.58
N ASN A 500 7.09 13.39 -10.29
CA ASN A 500 7.84 14.30 -11.14
C ASN A 500 8.82 15.19 -10.34
N SER A 501 9.76 15.84 -11.03
CA SER A 501 10.84 16.63 -10.42
C SER A 501 10.42 17.91 -9.67
N ARG A 502 9.16 18.38 -9.83
CA ARG A 502 8.51 19.54 -9.19
C ARG A 502 9.08 20.94 -9.45
N ASN A 503 10.31 21.06 -9.94
CA ASN A 503 11.08 22.30 -9.93
C ASN A 503 10.95 23.14 -11.20
N GLY A 504 9.80 23.05 -11.87
CA GLY A 504 9.57 23.64 -13.18
C GLY A 504 10.44 23.01 -14.28
N GLU A 505 10.32 23.56 -15.49
CA GLU A 505 11.06 23.06 -16.64
C GLU A 505 12.56 23.38 -16.53
N ARG A 506 13.42 22.39 -16.77
CA ARG A 506 14.87 22.42 -16.49
C ARG A 506 15.68 21.84 -17.65
N ASN A 507 16.06 22.70 -18.58
CA ASN A 507 16.92 22.36 -19.72
C ASN A 507 17.68 23.60 -20.23
N ASP A 508 18.55 23.43 -21.23
CA ASP A 508 19.38 24.54 -21.74
C ASP A 508 18.59 25.69 -22.38
N GLU A 509 17.35 25.47 -22.82
CA GLU A 509 16.47 26.50 -23.39
C GLU A 509 15.65 27.21 -22.30
N ALA A 510 14.97 26.44 -21.45
CA ALA A 510 14.07 26.96 -20.41
C ALA A 510 14.82 27.60 -19.23
N MET A 511 15.99 27.07 -18.88
CA MET A 511 16.77 27.55 -17.74
C MET A 511 18.29 27.52 -18.03
N PRO A 512 18.78 28.38 -18.96
CA PRO A 512 20.18 28.39 -19.42
C PRO A 512 21.19 28.71 -18.32
N VAL A 513 20.76 29.50 -17.32
CA VAL A 513 21.48 29.76 -16.07
C VAL A 513 20.67 29.08 -14.96
N THR A 514 21.30 28.13 -14.28
CA THR A 514 20.66 27.30 -13.26
C THR A 514 21.19 27.62 -11.86
N ASP A 515 20.44 27.17 -10.86
CA ASP A 515 20.82 27.23 -9.46
C ASP A 515 21.17 25.83 -8.92
N ASP A 516 21.46 25.76 -7.62
CA ASP A 516 21.81 24.52 -6.92
C ASP A 516 20.60 23.66 -6.55
N ARG A 517 19.37 23.94 -7.00
CA ARG A 517 18.24 23.03 -6.69
C ARG A 517 18.44 21.69 -7.39
N VAL A 518 18.14 20.59 -6.69
CA VAL A 518 18.08 19.25 -7.31
C VAL A 518 16.67 18.97 -7.81
N PRO A 519 16.48 18.08 -8.80
CA PRO A 519 15.17 17.50 -9.05
C PRO A 519 14.66 16.83 -7.78
N HIS A 520 13.35 16.84 -7.56
CA HIS A 520 12.81 15.96 -6.54
C HIS A 520 13.10 14.51 -6.91
N THR A 521 13.57 13.73 -5.94
CA THR A 521 13.85 12.29 -6.06
C THR A 521 12.75 11.49 -6.77
N ALA A 522 11.48 11.89 -6.75
CA ALA A 522 10.47 11.22 -7.58
C ALA A 522 10.51 11.70 -9.05
N SER A 523 11.60 11.53 -9.79
CA SER A 523 11.79 12.05 -11.16
C SER A 523 11.35 11.10 -12.30
N GLN A 524 10.56 10.07 -11.99
CA GLN A 524 10.20 9.00 -12.93
C GLN A 524 9.51 9.52 -14.20
N THR A 525 8.60 10.49 -14.06
CA THR A 525 7.87 11.04 -15.22
C THR A 525 8.81 11.79 -16.15
N ASP A 526 9.72 12.59 -15.60
CA ASP A 526 10.69 13.38 -16.35
C ASP A 526 11.55 12.46 -17.24
N VAL A 527 12.13 11.41 -16.67
CA VAL A 527 12.96 10.45 -17.42
C VAL A 527 12.15 9.66 -18.44
N LEU A 528 10.98 9.12 -18.05
CA LEU A 528 10.10 8.37 -18.94
C LEU A 528 9.68 9.21 -20.17
N MET A 529 9.47 10.50 -19.97
CA MET A 529 9.08 11.45 -21.01
C MET A 529 10.26 12.11 -21.74
N GLY A 530 11.49 11.88 -21.28
CA GLY A 530 12.69 12.48 -21.87
C GLY A 530 12.75 13.99 -21.67
N GLU A 531 12.29 14.47 -20.52
CA GLU A 531 12.18 15.88 -20.17
C GLU A 531 13.17 16.27 -19.08
N ASN A 532 13.34 17.58 -18.88
CA ASN A 532 14.05 18.16 -17.75
C ASN A 532 15.50 17.70 -17.55
N ALA A 533 16.27 17.60 -18.64
CA ALA A 533 17.71 17.38 -18.59
C ALA A 533 18.48 18.46 -19.36
N TYR A 534 19.72 18.70 -18.95
CA TYR A 534 20.69 19.56 -19.64
C TYR A 534 21.57 18.77 -20.60
N PHE A 535 22.25 19.48 -21.52
CA PHE A 535 23.23 18.97 -22.49
C PHE A 535 22.68 18.03 -23.56
N VAL A 536 21.38 17.77 -23.56
CA VAL A 536 20.69 16.88 -24.50
C VAL A 536 19.46 17.56 -25.09
N SER A 537 18.90 16.95 -26.13
CA SER A 537 17.58 17.35 -26.62
C SER A 537 16.48 16.72 -25.77
N VAL A 538 15.54 17.52 -25.29
CA VAL A 538 14.39 17.05 -24.48
C VAL A 538 13.10 16.89 -25.29
N GLY A 539 12.09 16.26 -24.70
CA GLY A 539 10.75 16.05 -25.26
C GLY A 539 10.59 14.78 -26.10
N GLN A 540 11.63 13.93 -26.18
CA GLN A 540 11.53 12.63 -26.83
C GLN A 540 11.19 11.54 -25.80
N ARG A 541 9.90 11.22 -25.71
CA ARG A 541 9.39 10.20 -24.79
C ARG A 541 9.88 8.79 -25.14
N SER A 542 10.08 7.99 -24.10
CA SER A 542 10.48 6.58 -24.22
C SER A 542 9.42 5.74 -24.95
N PRO A 543 9.79 4.69 -25.70
CA PRO A 543 8.84 3.69 -26.17
C PRO A 543 8.02 3.03 -25.03
N HIS A 544 8.57 2.91 -23.83
CA HIS A 544 7.83 2.38 -22.67
C HIS A 544 6.68 3.28 -22.24
N SER A 545 6.79 4.59 -22.48
CA SER A 545 5.69 5.52 -22.23
C SER A 545 4.53 5.35 -23.23
N LEU A 546 4.71 4.59 -24.33
CA LEU A 546 3.66 4.33 -25.32
C LEU A 546 2.91 3.02 -25.04
N ILE A 547 3.30 2.29 -24.00
CA ILE A 547 2.56 1.13 -23.51
C ILE A 547 1.26 1.64 -22.87
N GLU A 548 0.14 1.01 -23.22
CA GLU A 548 -1.17 1.31 -22.64
C GLU A 548 -1.09 1.38 -21.11
N ASP A 549 -1.68 2.41 -20.52
CA ASP A 549 -1.66 2.73 -19.09
C ASP A 549 -0.29 2.99 -18.44
N THR A 550 0.79 3.02 -19.23
CA THR A 550 2.15 3.42 -18.82
C THR A 550 2.61 2.77 -17.50
N CYS A 551 2.66 3.54 -16.40
CA CYS A 551 3.14 3.11 -15.09
C CYS A 551 2.36 1.91 -14.56
N THR A 552 1.02 1.94 -14.60
CA THR A 552 0.22 0.88 -13.98
C THR A 552 0.31 -0.43 -14.75
N LYS A 553 0.66 -0.40 -16.04
CA LYS A 553 0.86 -1.63 -16.81
C LYS A 553 2.02 -2.45 -16.28
N CYS A 554 3.16 -1.83 -16.03
CA CYS A 554 4.34 -2.53 -15.52
C CYS A 554 4.24 -2.80 -14.02
N HIS A 555 3.89 -1.79 -13.22
CA HIS A 555 3.93 -1.86 -11.77
C HIS A 555 2.74 -2.61 -11.14
N MET A 556 1.59 -2.67 -11.83
CA MET A 556 0.36 -3.24 -11.25
C MET A 556 -0.23 -4.39 -12.05
N VAL A 557 -0.13 -4.38 -13.39
CA VAL A 557 -0.83 -5.36 -14.24
C VAL A 557 0.06 -6.53 -14.65
N LEU A 558 1.28 -6.25 -15.12
CA LEU A 558 2.22 -7.29 -15.57
C LEU A 558 3.03 -7.89 -14.42
N SER A 559 3.31 -7.09 -13.39
CA SER A 559 4.02 -7.57 -12.21
C SER A 559 3.07 -8.37 -11.32
N PRO A 560 3.45 -9.61 -10.93
CA PRO A 560 2.63 -10.40 -10.02
C PRO A 560 2.58 -9.72 -8.65
N ALA A 561 1.41 -9.74 -8.02
CA ALA A 561 1.27 -9.38 -6.62
C ALA A 561 2.03 -10.38 -5.71
N PRO A 562 2.42 -9.97 -4.49
CA PRO A 562 2.96 -10.86 -3.47
C PRO A 562 2.10 -12.14 -3.32
N PRO A 563 2.69 -13.34 -3.49
CA PRO A 563 1.96 -14.62 -3.43
C PRO A 563 1.20 -14.87 -2.11
N GLU A 564 1.66 -14.30 -1.00
CA GLU A 564 1.07 -14.36 0.32
C GLU A 564 -0.26 -13.59 0.42
N PHE A 565 -0.46 -12.55 -0.39
CA PHE A 565 -1.67 -11.72 -0.39
C PHE A 565 -2.54 -11.89 -1.63
N SER A 566 -2.09 -12.68 -2.59
CA SER A 566 -2.80 -12.92 -3.84
C SER A 566 -2.78 -14.40 -4.19
N ARG A 567 -3.97 -14.96 -4.49
CA ARG A 567 -4.04 -16.20 -5.26
C ARG A 567 -3.26 -15.96 -6.55
N LYS A 568 -2.41 -16.91 -6.96
CA LYS A 568 -1.66 -16.85 -8.23
C LYS A 568 -2.52 -16.18 -9.30
N PRO A 569 -1.99 -15.20 -10.05
CA PRO A 569 -2.80 -14.34 -10.89
C PRO A 569 -3.69 -15.23 -11.77
N PRO A 570 -5.02 -15.20 -11.64
CA PRO A 570 -5.84 -15.75 -12.69
C PRO A 570 -5.47 -14.99 -13.97
N ALA A 571 -5.42 -15.71 -15.09
CA ALA A 571 -5.05 -15.16 -16.39
C ALA A 571 -6.01 -14.05 -16.89
N ASP A 572 -6.98 -13.64 -16.06
CA ASP A 572 -8.07 -12.71 -16.33
C ASP A 572 -7.92 -11.34 -15.64
N GLY A 573 -6.85 -11.12 -14.86
CA GLY A 573 -6.54 -9.80 -14.27
C GLY A 573 -7.35 -9.42 -13.02
N SER A 574 -7.98 -10.38 -12.32
CA SER A 574 -8.78 -10.08 -11.13
C SER A 574 -7.98 -9.66 -9.87
N GLY A 575 -6.64 -9.65 -9.94
CA GLY A 575 -5.74 -9.18 -8.88
C GLY A 575 -4.59 -8.36 -9.46
N THR A 576 -4.68 -7.03 -9.37
CA THR A 576 -3.60 -6.11 -9.73
C THR A 576 -2.67 -5.91 -8.54
N ASN A 577 -1.37 -5.86 -8.78
CA ASN A 577 -0.36 -5.63 -7.75
C ASN A 577 -0.47 -4.20 -7.17
N HIS A 578 -0.82 -4.09 -5.90
CA HIS A 578 -0.84 -2.82 -5.15
C HIS A 578 0.36 -2.64 -4.21
N SER A 579 1.38 -3.51 -4.28
CA SER A 579 2.70 -3.18 -3.71
C SER A 579 3.44 -2.17 -4.59
N PHE A 580 2.99 -2.01 -5.84
CA PHE A 580 3.58 -1.17 -6.89
C PHE A 580 5.01 -1.55 -7.29
N GLU A 581 5.55 -2.64 -6.73
CA GLU A 581 6.85 -3.15 -7.10
C GLU A 581 6.81 -3.77 -8.51
N ALA A 582 7.71 -3.32 -9.39
CA ALA A 582 7.84 -3.89 -10.72
C ALA A 582 8.78 -5.10 -10.68
N SER A 583 8.33 -6.24 -11.22
CA SER A 583 9.16 -7.44 -11.33
C SER A 583 10.08 -7.34 -12.56
N SER A 584 11.36 -7.67 -12.40
CA SER A 584 12.31 -7.76 -13.52
C SER A 584 11.92 -8.82 -14.57
N ASP A 585 11.09 -9.79 -14.19
CA ASP A 585 10.70 -10.90 -15.07
C ASP A 585 9.74 -10.46 -16.18
N ILE A 586 9.04 -9.32 -15.99
CA ILE A 586 8.08 -8.78 -16.98
C ILE A 586 8.78 -8.35 -18.28
N CYS A 587 10.08 -8.03 -18.23
CA CYS A 587 10.86 -7.64 -19.40
C CYS A 587 10.83 -8.72 -20.49
N THR A 588 10.78 -9.98 -20.08
CA THR A 588 10.93 -11.13 -20.98
C THR A 588 9.77 -11.28 -21.97
N SER A 589 8.58 -10.77 -21.62
CA SER A 589 7.42 -10.82 -22.52
C SER A 589 7.57 -9.94 -23.76
N CYS A 590 8.43 -8.91 -23.70
CA CYS A 590 8.64 -7.93 -24.78
C CYS A 590 10.06 -7.98 -25.37
N HIS A 591 11.07 -8.28 -24.56
CA HIS A 591 12.49 -8.17 -24.93
C HIS A 591 13.23 -9.53 -25.03
N GLY A 592 12.53 -10.66 -24.91
CA GLY A 592 13.16 -11.99 -24.97
C GLY A 592 13.95 -12.31 -23.71
N ALA A 593 15.16 -12.86 -23.80
CA ALA A 593 15.94 -13.28 -22.62
C ALA A 593 16.59 -12.10 -21.85
N PHE A 594 16.05 -10.88 -21.97
CA PHE A 594 16.56 -9.69 -21.31
C PHE A 594 15.90 -9.48 -19.96
N THR A 595 16.71 -9.28 -18.91
CA THR A 595 16.26 -9.12 -17.52
C THR A 595 16.64 -7.77 -16.92
N GLY A 596 17.03 -6.78 -17.74
CA GLY A 596 17.46 -5.46 -17.25
C GLY A 596 18.93 -5.36 -16.81
N GLY A 597 19.55 -6.43 -16.29
CA GLY A 597 20.83 -6.33 -15.59
C GLY A 597 22.02 -5.70 -16.34
N THR A 598 22.14 -5.86 -17.66
CA THR A 598 23.24 -5.18 -18.39
C THR A 598 23.01 -3.70 -18.59
N LEU A 599 21.76 -3.23 -18.50
CA LEU A 599 21.42 -1.81 -18.54
C LEU A 599 21.68 -1.19 -17.17
N ASP A 600 21.27 -1.86 -16.10
CA ASP A 600 21.56 -1.52 -14.71
C ASP A 600 23.06 -1.26 -14.49
N ASP A 601 23.91 -2.25 -14.82
CA ASP A 601 25.37 -2.11 -14.74
C ASP A 601 25.90 -0.89 -15.52
N ALA A 602 25.31 -0.56 -16.67
CA ALA A 602 25.76 0.55 -17.51
C ALA A 602 25.32 1.91 -16.96
N VAL A 603 24.14 1.99 -16.34
CA VAL A 603 23.62 3.21 -15.72
C VAL A 603 24.37 3.50 -14.43
N HIS A 604 24.55 2.51 -13.55
CA HIS A 604 25.37 2.67 -12.34
C HIS A 604 26.80 3.08 -12.67
N GLY A 605 27.46 2.37 -13.58
CA GLY A 605 28.83 2.73 -13.99
C GLY A 605 28.90 4.13 -14.59
N GLY A 606 27.90 4.55 -15.35
CA GLY A 606 27.82 5.91 -15.89
C GLY A 606 27.58 6.97 -14.81
N LEU A 607 26.71 6.71 -13.83
CA LEU A 607 26.48 7.61 -12.70
C LEU A 607 27.72 7.77 -11.84
N GLU A 608 28.44 6.67 -11.55
CA GLU A 608 29.74 6.72 -10.85
C GLU A 608 30.76 7.56 -11.62
N GLU A 609 30.86 7.40 -12.95
CA GLU A 609 31.73 8.22 -13.79
C GLU A 609 31.34 9.70 -13.78
N LEU A 610 30.04 10.00 -13.81
CA LEU A 610 29.51 11.37 -13.77
C LEU A 610 29.74 12.02 -12.40
N GLU A 611 29.50 11.32 -11.31
CA GLU A 611 29.74 11.78 -9.94
C GLU A 611 31.20 12.20 -9.75
N LEU A 612 32.13 11.31 -10.12
CA LEU A 612 33.57 11.60 -10.07
C LEU A 612 33.96 12.80 -10.94
N ALA A 613 33.34 12.96 -12.12
CA ALA A 613 33.58 14.11 -12.98
C ALA A 613 33.07 15.42 -12.34
N ILE A 614 31.93 15.39 -11.65
CA ILE A 614 31.39 16.55 -10.92
C ILE A 614 32.30 16.91 -9.74
N GLU A 615 32.73 15.94 -8.94
CA GLU A 615 33.63 16.15 -7.80
C GLU A 615 34.99 16.73 -8.22
N ASP A 616 35.55 16.21 -9.32
CA ASP A 616 36.78 16.73 -9.89
C ASP A 616 36.56 18.17 -10.43
N ALA A 617 35.46 18.44 -11.11
CA ALA A 617 35.13 19.78 -11.61
C ALA A 617 34.96 20.80 -10.46
N ILE A 618 34.30 20.43 -9.35
CA ILE A 618 34.20 21.27 -8.15
C ILE A 618 35.60 21.55 -7.58
N THR A 619 36.43 20.51 -7.46
CA THR A 619 37.82 20.66 -6.98
C THR A 619 38.63 21.61 -7.86
N GLN A 620 38.52 21.46 -9.18
CA GLN A 620 39.19 22.31 -10.15
C GLN A 620 38.68 23.76 -10.11
N GLU A 621 37.38 23.97 -9.96
CA GLU A 621 36.81 25.32 -9.86
C GLU A 621 37.28 26.04 -8.59
N VAL A 622 37.28 25.37 -7.44
CA VAL A 622 37.83 25.93 -6.20
C VAL A 622 39.30 26.31 -6.40
N ALA A 623 40.10 25.43 -7.01
CA ALA A 623 41.51 25.70 -7.30
C ALA A 623 41.69 26.85 -8.30
N ALA A 624 40.82 26.99 -9.30
CA ALA A 624 40.85 28.05 -10.29
C ALA A 624 40.55 29.42 -9.67
N GLN A 625 39.51 29.50 -8.82
CA GLN A 625 39.17 30.73 -8.09
C GLN A 625 40.32 31.18 -7.19
N VAL A 626 40.88 30.25 -6.42
CA VAL A 626 42.01 30.53 -5.54
C VAL A 626 43.25 30.96 -6.34
N SER A 627 43.52 30.32 -7.47
CA SER A 627 44.65 30.66 -8.36
C SER A 627 44.47 32.03 -9.03
N ALA A 628 43.23 32.46 -9.24
CA ALA A 628 42.88 33.80 -9.73
C ALA A 628 43.06 34.90 -8.66
N GLY A 629 43.39 34.53 -7.42
CA GLY A 629 43.56 35.46 -6.30
C GLY A 629 42.27 35.75 -5.53
N ASN A 630 41.21 34.98 -5.78
CA ASN A 630 39.96 35.05 -5.03
C ASN A 630 40.04 34.17 -3.76
N THR A 631 39.11 34.38 -2.84
CA THR A 631 38.88 33.52 -1.67
C THR A 631 37.56 32.81 -1.84
N VAL A 632 37.55 31.48 -1.76
CA VAL A 632 36.29 30.71 -1.69
C VAL A 632 35.91 30.58 -0.22
N VAL A 633 34.69 30.96 0.12
CA VAL A 633 34.17 30.97 1.49
C VAL A 633 33.12 29.87 1.62
N LEU A 634 33.28 28.98 2.60
CA LEU A 634 32.23 28.08 3.05
C LEU A 634 31.47 28.78 4.19
N ILE A 635 30.22 29.14 3.92
CA ILE A 635 29.45 30.02 4.79
C ILE A 635 29.03 29.27 6.05
N ALA A 636 29.33 29.84 7.22
CA ALA A 636 28.93 29.31 8.52
C ALA A 636 29.31 27.85 8.83
N MET A 637 30.37 27.32 8.21
CA MET A 637 30.78 25.91 8.36
C MET A 637 31.80 25.66 9.50
N GLY A 638 32.28 26.71 10.16
CA GLY A 638 33.20 26.61 11.29
C GLY A 638 32.50 26.17 12.59
N PRO A 639 33.26 25.80 13.63
CA PRO A 639 32.73 25.26 14.89
C PRO A 639 31.80 26.20 15.66
N ASP A 640 31.85 27.51 15.38
CA ASP A 640 30.99 28.55 15.96
C ASP A 640 30.10 29.23 14.90
N GLU A 641 29.70 28.51 13.85
CA GLU A 641 28.98 29.04 12.67
C GLU A 641 29.76 30.17 11.97
N SER A 642 31.08 30.15 12.10
CA SER A 642 31.97 31.09 11.41
C SER A 642 32.25 30.64 9.98
N ASP A 643 32.53 31.60 9.10
CA ASP A 643 32.94 31.30 7.73
C ASP A 643 34.32 30.60 7.69
N VAL A 644 34.48 29.69 6.72
CA VAL A 644 35.75 28.97 6.45
C VAL A 644 36.30 29.45 5.11
N ASN A 645 37.49 30.06 5.13
CA ASN A 645 38.10 30.63 3.94
C ASN A 645 39.13 29.68 3.31
N ILE A 646 38.90 29.30 2.06
CA ILE A 646 39.84 28.58 1.21
C ILE A 646 40.64 29.60 0.40
N THR A 647 41.95 29.62 0.62
CA THR A 647 42.89 30.56 -0.01
C THR A 647 44.05 29.81 -0.64
N ASN A 648 45.01 30.52 -1.25
CA ASN A 648 46.16 29.91 -1.94
C ASN A 648 47.09 29.08 -1.02
N GLY A 649 46.94 29.20 0.31
CA GLY A 649 47.65 28.38 1.29
C GLY A 649 46.90 27.13 1.75
N SER A 650 45.61 27.02 1.40
CA SER A 650 44.73 25.91 1.80
C SER A 650 44.92 24.71 0.88
N VAL A 651 44.74 23.51 1.43
CA VAL A 651 44.82 22.24 0.69
C VAL A 651 43.46 21.56 0.69
N VAL A 652 42.83 21.47 -0.49
CA VAL A 652 41.62 20.65 -0.70
C VAL A 652 42.07 19.24 -1.08
N THR A 653 41.68 18.23 -0.31
CA THR A 653 42.12 16.83 -0.53
C THR A 653 41.03 15.88 -0.97
N ALA A 654 39.76 16.25 -0.76
CA ALA A 654 38.60 15.45 -1.18
C ALA A 654 37.38 16.36 -1.32
N VAL A 655 36.53 16.03 -2.29
CA VAL A 655 35.17 16.53 -2.49
C VAL A 655 34.31 15.31 -2.75
N GLU A 656 33.17 15.23 -2.08
CA GLU A 656 32.13 14.22 -2.31
C GLU A 656 30.83 14.94 -2.67
N LEU A 657 30.19 14.58 -3.79
CA LEU A 657 28.91 15.16 -4.19
C LEU A 657 27.80 14.66 -3.25
N THR A 658 26.91 15.55 -2.81
CA THR A 658 25.77 15.16 -1.98
C THR A 658 24.59 16.09 -2.20
N GLU A 659 23.51 15.84 -1.46
CA GLU A 659 22.27 16.61 -1.47
C GLU A 659 21.97 17.11 -0.05
N SER A 660 21.51 18.35 0.08
CA SER A 660 21.03 18.91 1.34
C SER A 660 19.83 19.82 1.13
N HIS A 661 18.67 19.42 1.68
CA HIS A 661 17.45 20.24 1.72
C HIS A 661 16.91 20.68 0.34
N GLY A 662 16.90 19.76 -0.62
CA GLY A 662 16.52 19.98 -2.01
C GLY A 662 17.57 20.72 -2.84
N ARG A 663 18.86 20.62 -2.46
CA ARG A 663 19.95 21.34 -3.14
C ARG A 663 21.23 20.51 -3.26
N GLN A 664 21.97 20.77 -4.33
CA GLN A 664 23.29 20.22 -4.58
C GLN A 664 24.25 20.75 -3.50
N ALA A 665 24.93 19.82 -2.86
CA ALA A 665 25.85 20.08 -1.79
C ALA A 665 27.14 19.27 -2.00
N MET A 666 28.15 19.56 -1.18
CA MET A 666 29.38 18.77 -1.15
C MET A 666 29.82 18.52 0.29
N ASN A 667 30.45 17.37 0.53
CA ASN A 667 31.37 17.21 1.65
C ASN A 667 32.77 17.56 1.14
N ILE A 668 33.42 18.56 1.74
CA ILE A 668 34.74 19.04 1.30
C ILE A 668 35.77 18.93 2.41
N THR A 669 36.93 18.36 2.09
CA THR A 669 38.06 18.28 3.03
C THR A 669 39.07 19.39 2.75
N VAL A 670 39.19 20.35 3.67
CA VAL A 670 40.13 21.47 3.60
C VAL A 670 41.09 21.42 4.79
N ASP A 671 42.39 21.43 4.52
CA ASP A 671 43.45 21.40 5.53
C ASP A 671 43.31 20.26 6.56
N GLY A 672 42.75 19.13 6.10
CA GLY A 672 42.52 17.93 6.90
C GLY A 672 41.23 17.93 7.74
N VAL A 673 40.36 18.93 7.59
CA VAL A 673 39.04 19.00 8.22
C VAL A 673 37.96 18.79 7.17
N VAL A 674 37.00 17.90 7.46
CA VAL A 674 35.82 17.65 6.61
C VAL A 674 34.71 18.63 7.00
N TYR A 675 34.14 19.30 6.01
CA TYR A 675 32.95 20.13 6.14
C TYR A 675 31.84 19.47 5.32
N GLU A 676 30.77 19.04 6.00
CA GLU A 676 29.70 18.25 5.40
C GLU A 676 28.52 19.12 4.95
N HIS A 677 27.79 18.68 3.93
CA HIS A 677 26.54 19.29 3.43
C HIS A 677 26.68 20.77 3.02
N VAL A 678 27.82 21.18 2.46
CA VAL A 678 28.03 22.55 1.98
C VAL A 678 27.28 22.76 0.67
N ASN A 679 26.16 23.48 0.72
CA ASN A 679 25.36 23.82 -0.48
C ASN A 679 26.19 24.59 -1.51
N LEU A 680 26.22 24.15 -2.77
CA LEU A 680 27.09 24.71 -3.80
C LEU A 680 26.74 26.16 -4.15
N GLY A 681 25.46 26.53 -4.12
CA GLY A 681 25.02 27.90 -4.29
C GLY A 681 25.06 28.63 -2.94
N ARG A 682 24.07 28.37 -2.08
CA ARG A 682 23.85 29.20 -0.87
C ARG A 682 24.86 28.99 0.26
N GLY A 683 25.61 27.89 0.24
CA GLY A 683 26.62 27.57 1.23
C GLY A 683 28.00 28.11 0.86
N THR A 684 28.13 28.79 -0.29
CA THR A 684 29.41 29.32 -0.75
C THR A 684 29.33 30.79 -1.16
N ASP A 685 30.46 31.48 -1.02
CA ASP A 685 30.70 32.82 -1.60
C ASP A 685 32.12 32.86 -2.18
N VAL A 686 32.35 33.71 -3.16
CA VAL A 686 33.66 33.95 -3.76
C VAL A 686 33.97 35.42 -3.60
N LEU A 687 35.04 35.73 -2.89
CA LEU A 687 35.49 37.10 -2.65
C LEU A 687 36.66 37.43 -3.58
N ASP A 688 36.61 38.58 -4.25
CA ASP A 688 37.75 39.09 -5.02
C ASP A 688 38.92 39.49 -4.11
N SER A 689 40.06 39.83 -4.71
CA SER A 689 41.25 40.31 -3.97
C SER A 689 41.02 41.57 -3.11
N GLY A 690 39.92 42.31 -3.34
CA GLY A 690 39.47 43.45 -2.54
C GLY A 690 38.52 43.08 -1.40
N GLY A 691 38.15 41.80 -1.27
CA GLY A 691 37.20 41.31 -0.28
C GLY A 691 35.73 41.52 -0.66
N ASN A 692 35.43 41.82 -1.92
CA ASN A 692 34.05 41.99 -2.38
C ASN A 692 33.50 40.66 -2.91
N SER A 693 32.27 40.32 -2.57
CA SER A 693 31.58 39.15 -3.15
C SER A 693 31.40 39.35 -4.66
N VAL A 694 31.82 38.34 -5.42
CA VAL A 694 31.63 38.23 -6.87
C VAL A 694 30.63 37.12 -7.24
N GLY A 695 29.98 36.51 -6.23
CA GLY A 695 28.99 35.47 -6.38
C GLY A 695 29.42 34.15 -5.73
N THR A 696 28.56 33.14 -5.86
CA THR A 696 28.79 31.78 -5.33
C THR A 696 29.75 30.99 -6.22
N LEU A 697 30.14 29.77 -5.83
CA LEU A 697 30.87 28.85 -6.73
C LEU A 697 30.14 28.61 -8.07
N LEU A 698 28.82 28.71 -8.08
CA LEU A 698 28.02 28.54 -9.31
C LEU A 698 27.99 29.76 -10.24
N ALA A 699 28.62 30.89 -9.86
CA ALA A 699 28.53 32.12 -10.66
C ALA A 699 29.44 32.12 -11.91
N SER A 700 30.42 31.23 -11.96
CA SER A 700 31.32 31.07 -13.12
C SER A 700 30.71 30.18 -14.20
N ASP A 701 31.27 30.22 -15.41
CA ASP A 701 30.88 29.31 -16.50
C ASP A 701 31.07 27.84 -16.10
N ALA A 702 32.17 27.52 -15.40
CA ALA A 702 32.43 26.18 -14.87
C ALA A 702 31.42 25.80 -13.77
N GLY A 703 31.11 26.73 -12.87
CA GLY A 703 30.06 26.56 -11.86
C GLY A 703 28.69 26.25 -12.47
N GLN A 704 28.34 26.90 -13.58
CA GLN A 704 27.10 26.60 -14.29
C GLN A 704 27.11 25.22 -14.95
N LEU A 705 28.25 24.75 -15.46
CA LEU A 705 28.37 23.37 -15.96
C LEU A 705 28.22 22.35 -14.84
N ILE A 706 28.84 22.59 -13.68
CA ILE A 706 28.71 21.76 -12.47
C ILE A 706 27.24 21.66 -12.05
N ALA A 707 26.54 22.79 -11.93
CA ALA A 707 25.15 22.79 -11.48
C ALA A 707 24.20 22.06 -12.43
N LYS A 708 24.44 22.14 -13.75
CA LYS A 708 23.66 21.40 -14.76
C LYS A 708 23.97 19.90 -14.74
N ALA A 709 25.23 19.53 -14.60
CA ALA A 709 25.64 18.13 -14.49
C ALA A 709 25.12 17.49 -13.20
N GLY A 710 25.19 18.20 -12.07
CA GLY A 710 24.61 17.76 -10.81
C GLY A 710 23.09 17.59 -10.89
N TRP A 711 22.37 18.51 -11.54
CA TRP A 711 20.94 18.34 -11.81
C TRP A 711 20.67 17.02 -12.56
N ASN A 712 21.42 16.75 -13.63
CA ASN A 712 21.27 15.54 -14.43
C ASN A 712 21.63 14.26 -13.64
N TYR A 713 22.66 14.30 -12.78
CA TYR A 713 23.00 13.20 -11.87
C TYR A 713 21.81 12.83 -10.99
N PHE A 714 21.30 13.81 -10.23
CA PHE A 714 20.16 13.60 -9.32
C PHE A 714 18.85 13.28 -10.05
N LEU A 715 18.70 13.69 -11.33
CA LEU A 715 17.54 13.34 -12.15
C LEU A 715 17.50 11.84 -12.44
N ILE A 716 18.63 11.28 -12.86
CA ILE A 716 18.77 9.87 -13.22
C ILE A 716 18.84 8.99 -11.96
N GLU A 717 19.56 9.44 -10.92
CA GLU A 717 19.58 8.74 -9.64
C GLU A 717 18.16 8.68 -9.02
N GLY A 718 17.44 9.80 -9.00
CA GLY A 718 16.08 9.86 -8.46
C GLY A 718 15.07 9.01 -9.24
N ASP A 719 15.28 8.83 -10.54
CA ASP A 719 14.39 8.00 -11.36
C ASP A 719 14.29 6.57 -10.81
N GLY A 720 15.41 6.02 -10.33
CA GLY A 720 15.47 4.73 -9.63
C GLY A 720 15.03 3.53 -10.47
N SER A 721 14.82 3.70 -11.78
CA SER A 721 14.45 2.61 -12.69
C SER A 721 15.66 1.91 -13.30
N GLU A 722 16.88 2.36 -12.97
CA GLU A 722 18.12 1.86 -13.54
C GLU A 722 18.12 1.98 -15.08
N GLY A 723 17.59 3.11 -15.55
CA GLY A 723 17.43 3.45 -16.96
C GLY A 723 16.28 2.73 -17.67
N VAL A 724 15.52 1.84 -17.02
CA VAL A 724 14.41 1.11 -17.67
C VAL A 724 13.34 2.05 -18.19
N HIS A 725 13.03 3.16 -17.51
CA HIS A 725 12.04 4.12 -17.98
C HIS A 725 12.40 4.69 -19.35
N ASN A 726 13.66 5.08 -19.57
CA ASN A 726 14.12 5.59 -20.86
C ASN A 726 15.62 5.31 -21.08
N PRO A 727 15.98 4.12 -21.60
CA PRO A 727 17.38 3.69 -21.64
C PRO A 727 18.28 4.59 -22.48
N SER A 728 17.80 5.01 -23.66
CA SER A 728 18.57 5.87 -24.56
C SER A 728 18.79 7.26 -23.98
N PHE A 729 17.74 7.86 -23.42
CA PHE A 729 17.82 9.19 -22.80
C PHE A 729 18.74 9.17 -21.59
N THR A 730 18.59 8.16 -20.72
CA THR A 730 19.40 8.01 -19.51
C THR A 730 20.90 7.95 -19.84
N LEU A 731 21.29 7.07 -20.77
CA LEU A 731 22.69 6.92 -21.16
C LEU A 731 23.22 8.18 -21.87
N GLU A 732 22.40 8.86 -22.67
CA GLU A 732 22.77 10.12 -23.33
C GLU A 732 22.98 11.25 -22.32
N VAL A 733 22.06 11.41 -21.36
CA VAL A 733 22.14 12.41 -20.29
C VAL A 733 23.40 12.23 -19.46
N VAL A 734 23.65 11.01 -19.00
CA VAL A 734 24.83 10.71 -18.18
C VAL A 734 26.12 10.98 -18.96
N SER A 735 26.24 10.46 -20.19
CA SER A 735 27.43 10.65 -21.03
C SER A 735 27.66 12.13 -21.38
N ALA A 736 26.61 12.84 -21.80
CA ALA A 736 26.71 14.25 -22.20
C ALA A 736 27.08 15.16 -21.01
N SER A 737 26.57 14.85 -19.82
CA SER A 737 26.92 15.58 -18.60
C SER A 737 28.38 15.39 -18.21
N ALA A 738 28.87 14.15 -18.27
CA ALA A 738 30.27 13.85 -17.97
C ALA A 738 31.21 14.49 -19.02
N ASP A 739 30.81 14.49 -20.29
CA ASP A 739 31.59 15.11 -21.36
C ASP A 739 31.60 16.65 -21.27
N ALA A 740 30.54 17.27 -20.76
CA ALA A 740 30.48 18.72 -20.56
C ALA A 740 31.46 19.24 -19.49
N LEU A 741 31.95 18.35 -18.61
CA LEU A 741 32.89 18.68 -17.54
C LEU A 741 34.37 18.42 -17.90
N LYS A 742 34.64 17.83 -19.08
CA LYS A 742 35.99 17.57 -19.61
C LYS A 742 36.47 18.70 -20.51
#